data_AF-A0AAJ7PWX7-F1
#
_entry.id   AF-A0AAJ7PWX7-F1
#
_cell.length_a   1.000
_cell.length_b   1.000
_cell.length_c   1.000
_cell.angle_alpha   90.00
_cell.angle_beta   90.00
_cell.angle_gamma   90.00
#
_symmetry.space_group_name_H-M   'P 1'
#
loop_
_entity.id
_entity.type
_entity.pdbx_description
1 polymer ?
#
loop_
_entity_poly.entity_id
_entity_poly.type
_entity_poly.pdbx_seq_one_letter_code
_entity_poly.pdbx_strand_id
1 'polypeptide(L)'
;MSQSEQEDSRPPSRGEVEVEEQEEKDTPLTALAPDASLPEELPSAITDVSASPAFQCLDELVSLGKISQTKAAQLKASYRLLHDTLKRTQDSEMQRLGEAKRCRAELERLQAEVERAEEQSTSEEPESEVNELRQQLLQAYNELKAAEDREYKTQHQLKCLWEEKRYLEKENEIQSKPAELESRTKALRDKYEDLRKEVAQRQLEVRSLMEDVETHGSQIVKEQKELEDQREIIELKEAEKAQLISVPDQILEKIERKRSKREAAMKKIEALNTEVSEMEQQVKEVEERNHSLRMKKKEAMQELEALQAQVEASQTECRQLLKEQEVNREGEAEFIGSRGILEMKLQNIMCDRKHLYESQSVQLREKNRQMQTLKRMEHVLTMATEQLENIQSVYNELQAQLDALPKREASYQQRMELQKEVDALKVSFEKQVSVAEEESQKKQQYGMIQELLRESNGLREELHNLRCLTQIKAEERGQKHRELLRAEQLNQLIRHELREKDLIIMDHNKLNTMLQRRISQYSKLCDMIVEEKMKYIKLKQIASQTITELTEQVKVLENETEIQRTIVINKDRSLTKAHMKLSNSSKLRDKLHNDISKVVWKHREISQQSENNKLELLRLTQMINLQEQALLEMNKSQESAVQRRNFLGIQLLEHEEVLLNYYDKVNIQEAAITKGNVALETMEKEIRDLQLAINEEKRQIDLKKKDVPLKRKLEEEITVLQIELSEARDKTLECVNRTVDYKELKGKDPSTVELVKKIEQLEVNLAEHERQLLEKELLVDQVTRLSKPLSEQAENCQQDRLSLGKKLNDLRTHIINTNRRLMAVSAELSVKQAAALSQQQEIKEKELQMDRCQRRLEQGLPPCPEIEEEWRRMLRDKKRRQRDKEERERLAEEEWNQLPNGQYTTAESRPNAYIPETDALPLPKPYGAQAPFKPGQPGANMRHIRKPTVKPLEI
;
A
#
# COMPACT_ATOMS: atom_id res chain seq x y z
N MET A 1 -87.15 68.34 26.84
CA MET A 1 -88.28 67.61 27.48
C MET A 1 -89.04 66.88 26.38
N SER A 2 -89.66 65.74 26.70
CA SER A 2 -90.88 65.17 26.07
C SER A 2 -90.98 65.07 24.53
N GLN A 3 -91.00 63.85 23.93
CA GLN A 3 -92.21 63.06 23.53
C GLN A 3 -92.67 63.37 22.07
N SER A 4 -93.32 62.48 21.28
CA SER A 4 -93.69 61.04 21.42
C SER A 4 -94.09 60.40 20.05
N GLU A 5 -94.55 59.13 20.09
CA GLU A 5 -95.25 58.30 19.04
C GLU A 5 -94.38 57.58 17.97
N GLN A 6 -94.52 56.28 17.61
CA GLN A 6 -95.67 55.35 17.35
C GLN A 6 -96.31 55.57 15.95
N GLU A 7 -96.73 54.58 15.13
CA GLU A 7 -96.86 53.09 15.16
C GLU A 7 -96.88 52.59 13.67
N ASP A 8 -96.24 51.48 13.22
CA ASP A 8 -96.60 50.02 13.26
C ASP A 8 -97.26 49.45 11.96
N SER A 9 -97.26 48.11 11.81
CA SER A 9 -98.06 47.22 10.92
C SER A 9 -97.50 46.67 9.57
N ARG A 10 -98.07 45.52 9.15
CA ARG A 10 -97.68 44.50 8.10
C ARG A 10 -99.01 43.99 7.42
N PRO A 11 -99.11 42.89 6.61
CA PRO A 11 -98.08 42.14 5.86
C PRO A 11 -98.15 41.77 4.32
N PRO A 12 -99.24 41.36 3.61
CA PRO A 12 -99.26 39.94 3.15
C PRO A 12 -99.53 39.57 1.65
N SER A 13 -98.68 38.66 1.12
CA SER A 13 -99.03 37.34 0.52
C SER A 13 -99.45 37.13 -0.99
N ARG A 14 -98.92 36.02 -1.55
CA ARG A 14 -99.37 35.17 -2.70
C ARG A 14 -99.33 35.72 -4.16
N GLY A 15 -99.13 34.87 -5.18
CA GLY A 15 -98.77 33.43 -5.19
C GLY A 15 -98.77 32.76 -6.58
N GLU A 16 -98.15 31.56 -6.64
CA GLU A 16 -98.31 30.39 -7.57
C GLU A 16 -98.75 30.56 -9.05
N VAL A 17 -98.05 29.87 -9.97
CA VAL A 17 -98.59 28.79 -10.86
C VAL A 17 -97.44 28.13 -11.66
N GLU A 18 -97.54 26.82 -11.87
CA GLU A 18 -96.60 25.98 -12.66
C GLU A 18 -97.14 25.70 -14.07
N VAL A 19 -96.26 25.50 -15.06
CA VAL A 19 -96.54 24.70 -16.27
C VAL A 19 -95.25 23.98 -16.69
N GLU A 20 -95.29 22.65 -16.78
CA GLU A 20 -94.32 21.85 -17.53
C GLU A 20 -94.78 21.69 -18.98
N GLU A 21 -93.86 21.78 -19.94
CA GLU A 21 -93.97 21.03 -21.21
C GLU A 21 -92.57 20.77 -21.78
N GLN A 22 -92.42 19.71 -22.57
CA GLN A 22 -91.12 19.06 -22.85
C GLN A 22 -90.70 19.13 -24.33
N GLU A 23 -89.38 19.08 -24.54
CA GLU A 23 -88.71 18.76 -25.82
C GLU A 23 -88.86 19.82 -26.94
N GLU A 24 -87.97 19.94 -27.93
CA GLU A 24 -86.88 19.06 -28.38
C GLU A 24 -85.46 19.59 -28.09
N LYS A 25 -84.44 18.72 -28.24
CA LYS A 25 -83.02 19.05 -28.04
C LYS A 25 -82.23 19.00 -29.35
N ASP A 26 -81.77 20.15 -29.83
CA ASP A 26 -80.56 20.20 -30.68
C ASP A 26 -79.34 20.41 -29.78
N THR A 27 -78.61 19.33 -29.48
CA THR A 27 -77.42 19.36 -28.62
C THR A 27 -76.15 19.42 -29.47
N PRO A 28 -75.27 20.42 -29.29
CA PRO A 28 -73.93 20.36 -29.86
C PRO A 28 -73.13 19.25 -29.18
N LEU A 29 -72.34 18.51 -29.97
CA LEU A 29 -71.50 17.40 -29.52
C LEU A 29 -70.28 17.88 -28.71
N THR A 30 -70.52 18.27 -27.45
CA THR A 30 -69.46 18.43 -26.44
C THR A 30 -68.97 17.04 -26.03
N ALA A 31 -67.70 16.73 -26.30
CA ALA A 31 -67.11 15.45 -25.93
C ALA A 31 -66.96 15.33 -24.41
N LEU A 32 -67.76 14.45 -23.78
CA LEU A 32 -67.51 14.00 -22.41
C LEU A 32 -66.20 13.19 -22.36
N ALA A 33 -65.42 13.39 -21.30
CA ALA A 33 -64.31 12.49 -20.99
C ALA A 33 -64.86 11.12 -20.52
N PRO A 34 -64.19 9.98 -20.81
CA PRO A 34 -64.67 8.66 -20.42
C PRO A 34 -64.78 8.50 -18.89
N ASP A 35 -65.92 7.99 -18.43
CA ASP A 35 -66.20 7.80 -17.01
C ASP A 35 -65.58 6.50 -16.45
N ALA A 36 -65.28 6.48 -15.15
CA ALA A 36 -64.29 5.60 -14.55
C ALA A 36 -64.84 4.25 -14.04
N SER A 37 -65.55 3.47 -14.87
CA SER A 37 -66.15 2.20 -14.40
C SER A 37 -66.34 1.03 -15.41
N LEU A 38 -65.56 0.96 -16.50
CA LEU A 38 -65.52 -0.25 -17.35
C LEU A 38 -64.10 -0.77 -17.62
N PRO A 39 -63.84 -2.10 -17.53
CA PRO A 39 -62.61 -2.71 -18.02
C PRO A 39 -62.74 -3.00 -19.53
N GLU A 40 -62.12 -2.17 -20.37
CA GLU A 40 -61.96 -2.50 -21.79
C GLU A 40 -60.97 -3.66 -21.95
N GLU A 41 -61.48 -4.86 -22.23
CA GLU A 41 -60.70 -6.00 -22.72
C GLU A 41 -60.21 -5.74 -24.15
N LEU A 42 -59.21 -4.87 -24.30
CA LEU A 42 -58.52 -4.68 -25.58
C LEU A 42 -57.82 -5.99 -26.00
N PRO A 43 -57.98 -6.45 -27.27
CA PRO A 43 -57.50 -7.76 -27.69
C PRO A 43 -56.00 -7.97 -27.46
N SER A 44 -55.64 -9.22 -27.12
CA SER A 44 -54.27 -9.63 -26.82
C SER A 44 -53.28 -9.18 -27.89
N ALA A 45 -52.20 -8.52 -27.46
CA ALA A 45 -51.17 -8.00 -28.37
C ALA A 45 -50.64 -9.09 -29.32
N ILE A 46 -50.70 -8.83 -30.63
CA ILE A 46 -50.16 -9.70 -31.68
C ILE A 46 -48.68 -9.93 -31.37
N THR A 47 -48.36 -11.13 -30.89
CA THR A 47 -47.14 -11.34 -30.08
C THR A 47 -45.90 -11.60 -30.94
N ASP A 48 -46.06 -11.65 -32.27
CA ASP A 48 -44.97 -11.83 -33.23
C ASP A 48 -45.14 -10.90 -34.44
N VAL A 49 -44.20 -9.95 -34.59
CA VAL A 49 -44.17 -8.96 -35.68
C VAL A 49 -44.01 -9.63 -37.06
N SER A 50 -43.51 -10.87 -37.13
CA SER A 50 -43.38 -11.62 -38.38
C SER A 50 -44.73 -12.03 -38.99
N ALA A 51 -45.79 -12.11 -38.19
CA ALA A 51 -47.15 -12.41 -38.66
C ALA A 51 -47.91 -11.20 -39.23
N SER A 52 -47.31 -10.00 -39.23
CA SER A 52 -47.94 -8.79 -39.78
C SER A 52 -48.23 -8.93 -41.29
N PRO A 53 -49.40 -8.46 -41.79
CA PRO A 53 -49.68 -8.38 -43.22
C PRO A 53 -48.59 -7.61 -44.00
N ALA A 54 -47.93 -6.62 -43.38
CA ALA A 54 -46.82 -5.90 -44.01
C ALA A 54 -45.59 -6.79 -44.25
N PHE A 55 -45.36 -7.80 -43.40
CA PHE A 55 -44.30 -8.79 -43.60
C PHE A 55 -44.64 -9.76 -44.73
N GLN A 56 -45.91 -10.16 -44.83
CA GLN A 56 -46.44 -11.04 -45.89
C GLN A 56 -46.35 -10.35 -47.27
N CYS A 57 -46.86 -9.12 -47.40
CA CYS A 57 -46.74 -8.32 -48.62
C CYS A 57 -45.28 -8.11 -49.06
N LEU A 58 -44.32 -8.02 -48.12
CA LEU A 58 -42.90 -7.92 -48.46
C LEU A 58 -42.30 -9.24 -48.97
N ASP A 59 -42.79 -10.41 -48.53
CA ASP A 59 -42.38 -11.71 -49.11
C ASP A 59 -43.07 -11.99 -50.45
N GLU A 60 -44.31 -11.55 -50.64
CA GLU A 60 -44.98 -11.55 -51.94
C GLU A 60 -44.23 -10.70 -52.97
N LEU A 61 -43.76 -9.50 -52.59
CA LEU A 61 -42.96 -8.65 -53.47
C LEU A 61 -41.56 -9.24 -53.77
N VAL A 62 -40.99 -10.06 -52.89
CA VAL A 62 -39.74 -10.83 -53.15
C VAL A 62 -40.01 -11.99 -54.10
N SER A 63 -41.05 -12.79 -53.86
CA SER A 63 -41.39 -13.95 -54.68
C SER A 63 -41.91 -13.57 -56.08
N LEU A 64 -42.52 -12.39 -56.23
CA LEU A 64 -42.81 -11.75 -57.52
C LEU A 64 -41.58 -11.09 -58.18
N GLY A 65 -40.39 -11.16 -57.58
CA GLY A 65 -39.13 -10.62 -58.11
C GLY A 65 -39.06 -9.08 -58.17
N LYS A 66 -40.02 -8.37 -57.58
CA LYS A 66 -40.14 -6.90 -57.69
C LYS A 66 -39.20 -6.14 -56.75
N ILE A 67 -38.71 -6.79 -55.69
CA ILE A 67 -37.68 -6.24 -54.79
C ILE A 67 -36.60 -7.29 -54.52
N SER A 68 -35.34 -6.85 -54.44
CA SER A 68 -34.23 -7.71 -54.03
C SER A 68 -34.38 -8.16 -52.57
N GLN A 69 -33.93 -9.38 -52.27
CA GLN A 69 -33.99 -9.98 -50.92
C GLN A 69 -33.33 -9.11 -49.84
N THR A 70 -32.24 -8.40 -50.17
CA THR A 70 -31.58 -7.41 -49.30
C THR A 70 -32.45 -6.17 -49.01
N LYS A 71 -33.10 -5.61 -50.03
CA LYS A 71 -34.04 -4.48 -49.87
C LYS A 71 -35.29 -4.87 -49.08
N ALA A 72 -35.80 -6.09 -49.26
CA ALA A 72 -36.88 -6.64 -48.43
C ALA A 72 -36.46 -6.80 -46.96
N ALA A 73 -35.25 -7.31 -46.69
CA ALA A 73 -34.70 -7.40 -45.33
C ALA A 73 -34.56 -6.03 -44.66
N GLN A 74 -34.12 -5.01 -45.39
CA GLN A 74 -34.06 -3.61 -44.90
C GLN A 74 -35.45 -3.05 -44.56
N LEU A 75 -36.45 -3.25 -45.43
CA LEU A 75 -37.82 -2.80 -45.19
C LEU A 75 -38.46 -3.55 -43.99
N LYS A 76 -38.21 -4.85 -43.86
CA LYS A 76 -38.63 -5.66 -42.70
C LYS A 76 -37.97 -5.22 -41.39
N ALA A 77 -36.70 -4.82 -41.43
CA ALA A 77 -36.02 -4.24 -40.27
C ALA A 77 -36.57 -2.86 -39.90
N SER A 78 -36.86 -2.01 -40.88
CA SER A 78 -37.49 -0.69 -40.67
C SER A 78 -38.91 -0.80 -40.11
N TYR A 79 -39.71 -1.74 -40.58
CA TYR A 79 -41.06 -1.99 -40.05
C TYR A 79 -41.02 -2.49 -38.60
N ARG A 80 -40.08 -3.39 -38.25
CA ARG A 80 -39.86 -3.82 -36.86
C ARG A 80 -39.48 -2.64 -35.97
N LEU A 81 -38.53 -1.80 -36.39
CA LEU A 81 -38.13 -0.61 -35.64
C LEU A 81 -39.31 0.36 -35.40
N LEU A 82 -40.17 0.55 -36.41
CA LEU A 82 -41.37 1.38 -36.29
C LEU A 82 -42.40 0.77 -35.32
N HIS A 83 -42.63 -0.54 -35.38
CA HIS A 83 -43.51 -1.26 -34.46
C HIS A 83 -42.99 -1.23 -33.01
N ASP A 84 -41.69 -1.46 -32.81
CA ASP A 84 -41.04 -1.36 -31.49
C ASP A 84 -41.13 0.06 -30.92
N THR A 85 -41.07 1.08 -31.79
CA THR A 85 -41.23 2.49 -31.39
C THR A 85 -42.69 2.79 -31.02
N LEU A 86 -43.65 2.36 -31.83
CA LEU A 86 -45.08 2.51 -31.55
C LEU A 86 -45.48 1.84 -30.23
N LYS A 87 -44.96 0.62 -29.99
CA LYS A 87 -45.18 -0.10 -28.74
C LYS A 87 -44.60 0.66 -27.54
N ARG A 88 -43.37 1.16 -27.63
CA ARG A 88 -42.77 2.00 -26.57
C ARG A 88 -43.58 3.27 -26.30
N THR A 89 -44.15 3.90 -27.33
CA THR A 89 -45.04 5.05 -27.11
C THR A 89 -46.32 4.65 -26.38
N GLN A 90 -46.98 3.54 -26.77
CA GLN A 90 -48.17 3.02 -26.08
C GLN A 90 -47.86 2.58 -24.63
N ASP A 91 -46.74 1.90 -24.39
CA ASP A 91 -46.28 1.53 -23.05
C ASP A 91 -46.05 2.79 -22.18
N SER A 92 -45.47 3.85 -22.76
CA SER A 92 -45.25 5.14 -22.06
C SER A 92 -46.53 5.93 -21.83
N GLU A 93 -47.49 5.87 -22.77
CA GLU A 93 -48.80 6.49 -22.66
C GLU A 93 -49.62 5.81 -21.55
N MET A 94 -49.65 4.48 -21.53
CA MET A 94 -50.21 3.69 -20.43
C MET A 94 -49.56 4.02 -19.08
N GLN A 95 -48.23 4.20 -19.03
CA GLN A 95 -47.56 4.64 -17.82
C GLN A 95 -48.03 6.04 -17.38
N ARG A 96 -48.09 7.02 -18.29
CA ARG A 96 -48.57 8.38 -17.97
C ARG A 96 -50.04 8.41 -17.56
N LEU A 97 -50.89 7.60 -18.18
CA LEU A 97 -52.31 7.47 -17.83
C LEU A 97 -52.46 6.80 -16.45
N GLY A 98 -51.59 5.84 -16.11
CA GLY A 98 -51.46 5.25 -14.77
C GLY A 98 -50.83 6.16 -13.72
N GLU A 99 -50.06 7.17 -14.11
CA GLU A 99 -49.59 8.27 -13.24
C GLU A 99 -50.74 9.27 -12.99
N ALA A 100 -51.42 9.72 -14.04
CA ALA A 100 -52.58 10.61 -13.93
C ALA A 100 -53.71 10.02 -13.07
N LYS A 101 -54.02 8.73 -13.23
CA LYS A 101 -54.99 8.02 -12.37
C LYS A 101 -54.57 7.98 -10.89
N ARG A 102 -53.27 7.89 -10.59
CA ARG A 102 -52.76 7.97 -9.21
C ARG A 102 -52.89 9.38 -8.64
N CYS A 103 -52.46 10.41 -9.37
CA CYS A 103 -52.60 11.79 -8.93
C CYS A 103 -54.07 12.20 -8.74
N ARG A 104 -55.00 11.68 -9.57
CA ARG A 104 -56.44 11.88 -9.38
C ARG A 104 -56.95 11.24 -8.09
N ALA A 105 -56.63 9.97 -7.82
CA ALA A 105 -56.99 9.31 -6.57
C ALA A 105 -56.36 9.99 -5.32
N GLU A 106 -55.18 10.59 -5.49
CA GLU A 106 -54.48 11.34 -4.44
C GLU A 106 -55.12 12.72 -4.17
N LEU A 107 -55.66 13.39 -5.20
CA LEU A 107 -56.52 14.57 -5.06
C LEU A 107 -57.87 14.22 -4.42
N GLU A 108 -58.52 13.13 -4.85
CA GLU A 108 -59.79 12.66 -4.29
C GLU A 108 -59.62 12.29 -2.80
N ARG A 109 -58.47 11.71 -2.41
CA ARG A 109 -58.08 11.52 -0.99
C ARG A 109 -57.94 12.83 -0.22
N LEU A 110 -57.33 13.85 -0.83
CA LEU A 110 -57.13 15.16 -0.19
C LEU A 110 -58.44 15.94 -0.05
N GLN A 111 -59.33 15.89 -1.04
CA GLN A 111 -60.68 16.46 -0.93
C GLN A 111 -61.47 15.80 0.21
N ALA A 112 -61.45 14.46 0.28
CA ALA A 112 -62.02 13.71 1.39
C ALA A 112 -61.28 13.89 2.74
N GLU A 113 -60.17 14.63 2.79
CA GLU A 113 -59.50 15.07 4.04
C GLU A 113 -59.86 16.52 4.40
N VAL A 114 -60.16 17.37 3.41
CA VAL A 114 -60.71 18.72 3.61
C VAL A 114 -62.16 18.67 4.09
N GLU A 115 -63.03 17.87 3.45
CA GLU A 115 -64.43 17.72 3.84
C GLU A 115 -64.57 17.25 5.30
N ARG A 116 -63.70 16.33 5.74
CA ARG A 116 -63.63 15.87 7.14
C ARG A 116 -63.07 16.90 8.14
N ALA A 117 -62.44 17.98 7.66
CA ALA A 117 -62.01 19.10 8.50
C ALA A 117 -63.11 20.19 8.57
N GLU A 118 -63.89 20.37 7.50
CA GLU A 118 -65.02 21.30 7.48
C GLU A 118 -66.19 20.83 8.37
N GLU A 119 -66.48 19.52 8.41
CA GLU A 119 -67.51 18.94 9.29
C GLU A 119 -67.27 19.09 10.81
N GLN A 120 -66.06 19.50 11.25
CA GLN A 120 -65.71 19.61 12.68
C GLN A 120 -65.60 21.05 13.21
N SER A 121 -65.90 22.07 12.39
CA SER A 121 -65.49 23.46 12.66
C SER A 121 -66.64 24.47 12.87
N THR A 122 -67.70 24.09 13.60
CA THR A 122 -68.82 25.01 13.94
C THR A 122 -68.65 25.71 15.29
N SER A 123 -67.80 26.75 15.35
CA SER A 123 -67.84 27.80 16.39
C SER A 123 -67.06 29.05 15.96
N GLU A 124 -67.60 30.22 16.29
CA GLU A 124 -66.92 31.53 16.39
C GLU A 124 -65.67 31.40 17.29
N GLU A 125 -64.55 32.15 17.17
CA GLU A 125 -64.10 33.36 16.43
C GLU A 125 -62.52 33.37 16.48
N PRO A 126 -61.72 34.33 15.92
CA PRO A 126 -62.00 35.55 15.14
C PRO A 126 -61.15 35.64 13.83
N GLU A 127 -60.81 36.86 13.39
CA GLU A 127 -60.19 37.22 12.10
C GLU A 127 -58.82 36.55 11.79
N SER A 128 -58.71 35.94 10.60
CA SER A 128 -57.46 35.49 9.97
C SER A 128 -57.67 35.33 8.44
N GLU A 129 -56.57 35.10 7.71
CA GLU A 129 -56.36 35.11 6.24
C GLU A 129 -57.49 34.54 5.36
N VAL A 130 -58.25 33.56 5.87
CA VAL A 130 -59.44 32.98 5.21
C VAL A 130 -60.46 34.04 4.79
N ASN A 131 -60.65 35.11 5.57
CA ASN A 131 -61.58 36.19 5.21
C ASN A 131 -61.05 37.08 4.06
N GLU A 132 -59.74 37.30 3.96
CA GLU A 132 -59.15 38.01 2.80
C GLU A 132 -59.27 37.18 1.53
N LEU A 133 -58.96 35.88 1.61
CA LEU A 133 -59.16 34.94 0.49
C LEU A 133 -60.64 34.86 0.07
N ARG A 134 -61.58 34.93 1.03
CA ARG A 134 -63.02 34.97 0.75
C ARG A 134 -63.45 36.28 0.08
N GLN A 135 -62.86 37.42 0.44
CA GLN A 135 -63.06 38.70 -0.26
C GLN A 135 -62.48 38.67 -1.68
N GLN A 136 -61.27 38.13 -1.86
CA GLN A 136 -60.63 38.01 -3.18
C GLN A 136 -61.42 37.09 -4.11
N LEU A 137 -61.94 35.96 -3.59
CA LEU A 137 -62.83 35.06 -4.32
C LEU A 137 -64.14 35.78 -4.72
N LEU A 138 -64.72 36.58 -3.83
CA LEU A 138 -65.93 37.35 -4.11
C LEU A 138 -65.68 38.45 -5.15
N GLN A 139 -64.52 39.12 -5.12
CA GLN A 139 -64.11 40.09 -6.14
C GLN A 139 -63.96 39.41 -7.51
N ALA A 140 -63.19 38.31 -7.59
CA ALA A 140 -63.01 37.56 -8.83
C ALA A 140 -64.35 37.06 -9.42
N TYR A 141 -65.27 36.59 -8.57
CA TYR A 141 -66.60 36.17 -9.00
C TYR A 141 -67.46 37.33 -9.52
N ASN A 142 -67.41 38.50 -8.87
CA ASN A 142 -68.09 39.71 -9.34
C ASN A 142 -67.48 40.27 -10.64
N GLU A 143 -66.17 40.19 -10.81
CA GLU A 143 -65.49 40.58 -12.05
C GLU A 143 -65.83 39.65 -13.21
N LEU A 144 -65.87 38.33 -12.97
CA LEU A 144 -66.38 37.35 -13.94
C LEU A 144 -67.83 37.65 -14.32
N LYS A 145 -68.70 37.88 -13.33
CA LYS A 145 -70.11 38.25 -13.58
C LYS A 145 -70.22 39.50 -14.43
N ALA A 146 -69.41 40.52 -14.14
CA ALA A 146 -69.35 41.75 -14.93
C ALA A 146 -68.73 41.54 -16.34
N ALA A 147 -67.94 40.48 -16.57
CA ALA A 147 -67.45 40.12 -17.90
C ALA A 147 -68.55 39.45 -18.73
N GLU A 148 -69.25 38.45 -18.16
CA GLU A 148 -70.43 37.80 -18.76
C GLU A 148 -71.50 38.85 -19.16
N ASP A 149 -71.77 39.80 -18.25
CA ASP A 149 -72.72 40.90 -18.46
C ASP A 149 -72.31 41.88 -19.58
N ARG A 150 -71.02 41.99 -19.89
CA ARG A 150 -70.51 42.78 -21.02
C ARG A 150 -70.62 41.98 -22.32
N GLU A 151 -70.27 40.70 -22.28
CA GLU A 151 -70.38 39.82 -23.45
C GLU A 151 -71.83 39.70 -23.92
N TYR A 152 -72.78 39.49 -23.01
CA TYR A 152 -74.20 39.44 -23.38
C TYR A 152 -74.69 40.73 -24.05
N LYS A 153 -74.19 41.90 -23.59
CA LYS A 153 -74.50 43.20 -24.19
C LYS A 153 -73.86 43.36 -25.58
N THR A 154 -72.63 42.91 -25.80
CA THR A 154 -72.00 42.96 -27.14
C THR A 154 -72.64 41.97 -28.11
N GLN A 155 -72.98 40.75 -27.67
CA GLN A 155 -73.73 39.78 -28.47
C GLN A 155 -75.11 40.33 -28.90
N HIS A 156 -75.83 41.00 -27.99
CA HIS A 156 -77.10 41.66 -28.33
C HIS A 156 -76.92 42.79 -29.35
N GLN A 157 -75.90 43.65 -29.20
CA GLN A 157 -75.60 44.72 -30.17
C GLN A 157 -75.25 44.16 -31.55
N LEU A 158 -74.45 43.09 -31.60
CA LEU A 158 -74.13 42.37 -32.84
C LEU A 158 -75.39 41.87 -33.55
N LYS A 159 -76.36 41.34 -32.79
CA LYS A 159 -77.64 40.84 -33.32
C LYS A 159 -78.48 41.96 -33.94
N CYS A 160 -78.59 43.11 -33.27
CA CYS A 160 -79.30 44.28 -33.80
C CYS A 160 -78.69 44.78 -35.14
N LEU A 161 -77.35 44.91 -35.20
CA LEU A 161 -76.65 45.33 -36.41
C LEU A 161 -76.82 44.32 -37.57
N TRP A 162 -76.94 43.03 -37.26
CA TRP A 162 -77.20 41.99 -38.25
C TRP A 162 -78.62 42.08 -38.84
N GLU A 163 -79.59 42.42 -38.01
CA GLU A 163 -80.98 42.67 -38.44
C GLU A 163 -81.09 43.97 -39.26
N GLU A 164 -80.43 45.05 -38.86
CA GLU A 164 -80.36 46.31 -39.60
C GLU A 164 -79.75 46.14 -41.00
N LYS A 165 -78.63 45.42 -41.11
CA LYS A 165 -78.03 45.04 -42.41
C LYS A 165 -79.04 44.30 -43.30
N ARG A 166 -79.82 43.38 -42.73
CA ARG A 166 -80.83 42.59 -43.45
C ARG A 166 -82.05 43.42 -43.89
N TYR A 167 -82.32 44.56 -43.27
CA TYR A 167 -83.31 45.53 -43.77
C TYR A 167 -82.76 46.33 -44.97
N LEU A 168 -81.53 46.86 -44.86
CA LEU A 168 -80.88 47.61 -45.94
C LEU A 168 -80.65 46.77 -47.22
N GLU A 169 -80.38 45.47 -47.07
CA GLU A 169 -80.27 44.54 -48.20
C GLU A 169 -81.60 44.40 -48.97
N LYS A 170 -82.74 44.33 -48.27
CA LYS A 170 -84.08 44.28 -48.89
C LYS A 170 -84.48 45.60 -49.53
N GLU A 171 -84.06 46.74 -48.97
CA GLU A 171 -84.41 48.05 -49.51
C GLU A 171 -83.72 48.31 -50.87
N ASN A 172 -82.49 47.79 -51.04
CA ASN A 172 -81.77 47.79 -52.32
C ASN A 172 -82.48 47.00 -53.45
N GLU A 173 -83.14 45.87 -53.13
CA GLU A 173 -83.83 45.05 -54.14
C GLU A 173 -85.08 45.73 -54.72
N ILE A 174 -85.68 46.68 -54.01
CA ILE A 174 -86.98 47.27 -54.34
C ILE A 174 -86.87 48.46 -55.32
N GLN A 175 -85.69 49.07 -55.48
CA GLN A 175 -85.51 50.30 -56.28
C GLN A 175 -84.47 50.19 -57.41
N SER A 176 -84.79 49.48 -58.50
CA SER A 176 -84.15 49.76 -59.80
C SER A 176 -85.01 49.41 -61.02
N LYS A 177 -84.88 50.22 -62.09
CA LYS A 177 -85.31 49.89 -63.46
C LYS A 177 -84.08 49.98 -64.38
N PRO A 178 -83.89 49.05 -65.34
CA PRO A 178 -82.56 48.79 -65.90
C PRO A 178 -82.03 49.84 -66.88
N ALA A 179 -82.88 50.64 -67.53
CA ALA A 179 -82.49 51.49 -68.65
C ALA A 179 -81.48 52.62 -68.29
N GLU A 180 -81.55 53.18 -67.08
CA GLU A 180 -80.60 54.20 -66.64
C GLU A 180 -79.26 53.61 -66.14
N LEU A 181 -79.24 52.32 -65.80
CA LEU A 181 -78.02 51.65 -65.33
C LEU A 181 -77.03 51.38 -66.46
N GLU A 182 -77.47 51.15 -67.70
CA GLU A 182 -76.54 50.92 -68.82
C GLU A 182 -75.80 52.18 -69.27
N SER A 183 -76.48 53.34 -69.34
CA SER A 183 -75.82 54.62 -69.65
C SER A 183 -74.88 55.03 -68.51
N ARG A 184 -75.32 54.85 -67.26
CA ARG A 184 -74.52 55.16 -66.06
C ARG A 184 -73.34 54.21 -65.90
N THR A 185 -73.45 52.92 -66.26
CA THR A 185 -72.31 51.97 -66.24
C THR A 185 -71.41 52.04 -67.48
N LYS A 186 -71.78 52.76 -68.55
CA LYS A 186 -70.82 53.22 -69.56
C LYS A 186 -70.06 54.45 -69.06
N ALA A 187 -70.77 55.50 -68.64
CA ALA A 187 -70.14 56.71 -68.10
C ALA A 187 -69.27 56.44 -66.84
N LEU A 188 -69.61 55.45 -66.01
CA LEU A 188 -68.77 54.97 -64.92
C LEU A 188 -67.60 54.09 -65.39
N ARG A 189 -67.71 53.39 -66.53
CA ARG A 189 -66.56 52.67 -67.12
C ARG A 189 -65.55 53.63 -67.69
N ASP A 190 -65.98 54.61 -68.48
CA ASP A 190 -65.08 55.62 -69.05
C ASP A 190 -64.37 56.39 -67.93
N LYS A 191 -65.12 56.83 -66.90
CA LYS A 191 -64.55 57.43 -65.68
C LYS A 191 -63.67 56.47 -64.89
N TYR A 192 -63.97 55.17 -64.84
CA TYR A 192 -63.13 54.18 -64.16
C TYR A 192 -61.83 53.94 -64.92
N GLU A 193 -61.85 53.92 -66.26
CA GLU A 193 -60.66 53.80 -67.11
C GLU A 193 -59.79 55.06 -67.03
N ASP A 194 -60.38 56.25 -66.96
CA ASP A 194 -59.65 57.50 -66.73
C ASP A 194 -59.11 57.61 -65.31
N LEU A 195 -59.90 57.26 -64.28
CA LEU A 195 -59.39 57.09 -62.92
C LEU A 195 -58.32 55.99 -62.84
N ARG A 196 -58.34 54.96 -63.70
CA ARG A 196 -57.28 53.95 -63.80
C ARG A 196 -55.99 54.54 -64.35
N LYS A 197 -56.07 55.42 -65.34
CA LYS A 197 -54.90 56.15 -65.88
C LYS A 197 -54.37 57.13 -64.85
N GLU A 198 -55.24 57.88 -64.18
CA GLU A 198 -54.88 58.83 -63.12
C GLU A 198 -54.29 58.10 -61.90
N VAL A 199 -54.85 56.95 -61.49
CA VAL A 199 -54.28 56.08 -60.45
C VAL A 199 -52.98 55.43 -60.91
N ALA A 200 -52.83 55.03 -62.18
CA ALA A 200 -51.57 54.52 -62.70
C ALA A 200 -50.48 55.60 -62.75
N GLN A 201 -50.84 56.84 -63.10
CA GLN A 201 -49.95 58.00 -63.04
C GLN A 201 -49.60 58.35 -61.60
N ARG A 202 -50.57 58.45 -60.68
CA ARG A 202 -50.26 58.66 -59.25
C ARG A 202 -49.53 57.48 -58.60
N GLN A 203 -49.68 56.25 -59.09
CA GLN A 203 -48.84 55.12 -58.69
C GLN A 203 -47.45 55.15 -59.33
N LEU A 204 -47.23 55.95 -60.38
CA LEU A 204 -45.91 56.23 -60.93
C LEU A 204 -45.25 57.38 -60.16
N GLU A 205 -45.98 58.47 -59.90
CA GLU A 205 -45.55 59.59 -59.06
C GLU A 205 -45.29 59.15 -57.63
N VAL A 206 -46.15 58.34 -57.01
CA VAL A 206 -45.89 57.77 -55.67
C VAL A 206 -44.71 56.80 -55.70
N ARG A 207 -44.41 56.13 -56.82
CA ARG A 207 -43.17 55.33 -56.92
C ARG A 207 -41.93 56.20 -57.07
N SER A 208 -41.93 57.22 -57.93
CA SER A 208 -40.79 58.15 -58.00
C SER A 208 -40.63 58.89 -56.68
N LEU A 209 -41.71 59.36 -56.04
CA LEU A 209 -41.65 60.01 -54.73
C LEU A 209 -41.25 59.06 -53.59
N MET A 210 -41.55 57.76 -53.68
CA MET A 210 -40.97 56.77 -52.74
C MET A 210 -39.50 56.51 -53.05
N GLU A 211 -39.08 56.44 -54.31
CA GLU A 211 -37.67 56.33 -54.70
C GLU A 211 -36.87 57.60 -54.33
N ASP A 212 -37.49 58.79 -54.42
CA ASP A 212 -36.97 60.08 -53.96
C ASP A 212 -36.91 60.13 -52.43
N VAL A 213 -37.92 59.61 -51.71
CA VAL A 213 -37.91 59.52 -50.24
C VAL A 213 -36.98 58.42 -49.73
N GLU A 214 -36.75 57.34 -50.46
CA GLU A 214 -35.77 56.31 -50.14
C GLU A 214 -34.34 56.77 -50.46
N THR A 215 -34.13 57.56 -51.51
CA THR A 215 -32.82 58.15 -51.82
C THR A 215 -32.51 59.35 -50.93
N HIS A 216 -33.47 60.23 -50.64
CA HIS A 216 -33.33 61.25 -49.59
C HIS A 216 -33.23 60.63 -48.19
N GLY A 217 -33.95 59.55 -47.90
CA GLY A 217 -33.78 58.78 -46.66
C GLY A 217 -32.38 58.17 -46.56
N SER A 218 -31.86 57.63 -47.68
CA SER A 218 -30.49 57.13 -47.77
C SER A 218 -29.43 58.23 -47.75
N GLN A 219 -29.75 59.46 -48.13
CA GLN A 219 -28.90 60.64 -47.96
C GLN A 219 -28.94 61.09 -46.50
N ILE A 220 -30.11 61.26 -45.90
CA ILE A 220 -30.29 61.61 -44.48
C ILE A 220 -29.63 60.57 -43.58
N VAL A 221 -29.68 59.27 -43.86
CA VAL A 221 -28.95 58.25 -43.09
C VAL A 221 -27.44 58.32 -43.29
N LYS A 222 -26.96 58.75 -44.46
CA LYS A 222 -25.52 59.03 -44.68
C LYS A 222 -25.10 60.31 -43.98
N GLU A 223 -25.86 61.39 -44.08
CA GLU A 223 -25.62 62.67 -43.41
C GLU A 223 -25.70 62.53 -41.90
N GLN A 224 -26.67 61.79 -41.37
CA GLN A 224 -26.74 61.42 -39.96
C GLN A 224 -25.52 60.61 -39.55
N LYS A 225 -25.09 59.63 -40.36
CA LYS A 225 -23.89 58.86 -40.05
C LYS A 225 -22.61 59.70 -40.15
N GLU A 226 -22.49 60.60 -41.13
CA GLU A 226 -21.37 61.52 -41.27
C GLU A 226 -21.37 62.58 -40.15
N LEU A 227 -22.54 62.93 -39.61
CA LEU A 227 -22.70 63.76 -38.41
C LEU A 227 -22.41 62.99 -37.11
N GLU A 228 -22.68 61.68 -37.06
CA GLU A 228 -22.32 60.81 -35.94
C GLU A 228 -20.81 60.51 -35.95
N ASP A 229 -20.22 60.21 -37.11
CA ASP A 229 -18.78 60.10 -37.33
C ASP A 229 -18.09 61.44 -36.99
N GLN A 230 -18.69 62.59 -37.34
CA GLN A 230 -18.21 63.91 -36.91
C GLN A 230 -18.41 64.17 -35.42
N ARG A 231 -19.47 63.66 -34.78
CA ARG A 231 -19.67 63.72 -33.33
C ARG A 231 -18.63 62.88 -32.61
N GLU A 232 -18.37 61.65 -33.04
CA GLU A 232 -17.27 60.82 -32.52
C GLU A 232 -15.92 61.53 -32.69
N ILE A 233 -15.65 62.16 -33.85
CA ILE A 233 -14.44 62.95 -34.06
C ILE A 233 -14.39 64.17 -33.13
N ILE A 234 -15.50 64.87 -32.89
CA ILE A 234 -15.56 66.02 -31.97
C ILE A 234 -15.39 65.55 -30.52
N GLU A 235 -16.06 64.49 -30.07
CA GLU A 235 -15.89 63.92 -28.74
C GLU A 235 -14.47 63.38 -28.53
N LEU A 236 -13.85 62.76 -29.54
CA LEU A 236 -12.43 62.39 -29.50
C LEU A 236 -11.53 63.63 -29.40
N LYS A 237 -11.80 64.71 -30.14
CA LYS A 237 -11.00 65.95 -30.09
C LYS A 237 -11.20 66.74 -28.80
N GLU A 238 -12.40 66.73 -28.22
CA GLU A 238 -12.66 67.33 -26.91
C GLU A 238 -12.12 66.47 -25.77
N ALA A 239 -12.14 65.14 -25.88
CA ALA A 239 -11.46 64.23 -24.97
C ALA A 239 -9.92 64.37 -25.04
N GLU A 240 -9.33 64.51 -26.23
CA GLU A 240 -7.90 64.85 -26.39
C GLU A 240 -7.58 66.19 -25.72
N LYS A 241 -8.38 67.23 -25.98
CA LYS A 241 -8.23 68.58 -25.41
C LYS A 241 -8.36 68.61 -23.88
N ALA A 242 -9.29 67.85 -23.32
CA ALA A 242 -9.47 67.69 -21.87
C ALA A 242 -8.33 66.88 -21.23
N GLN A 243 -7.83 65.84 -21.91
CA GLN A 243 -6.67 65.07 -21.45
C GLN A 243 -5.40 65.90 -21.45
N LEU A 244 -5.12 66.68 -22.49
CA LEU A 244 -3.89 67.49 -22.64
C LEU A 244 -3.63 68.46 -21.47
N ILE A 245 -4.68 68.92 -20.77
CA ILE A 245 -4.56 69.85 -19.63
C ILE A 245 -4.18 69.13 -18.31
N SER A 246 -4.38 67.80 -18.22
CA SER A 246 -4.08 67.00 -17.01
C SER A 246 -3.06 65.87 -17.24
N VAL A 247 -2.55 65.75 -18.46
CA VAL A 247 -1.74 64.62 -18.93
C VAL A 247 -0.37 64.47 -18.26
N PRO A 248 0.44 65.52 -18.01
CA PRO A 248 1.83 65.35 -17.54
C PRO A 248 1.95 64.58 -16.22
N ASP A 249 1.26 65.03 -15.17
CA ASP A 249 1.38 64.45 -13.82
C ASP A 249 0.72 63.06 -13.73
N GLN A 250 -0.44 62.90 -14.40
CA GLN A 250 -1.11 61.59 -14.44
C GLN A 250 -0.31 60.56 -15.24
N ILE A 251 0.41 60.96 -16.30
CA ILE A 251 1.29 60.04 -17.03
C ILE A 251 2.51 59.69 -16.18
N LEU A 252 3.09 60.62 -15.41
CA LEU A 252 4.18 60.30 -14.48
C LEU A 252 3.73 59.26 -13.43
N GLU A 253 2.62 59.48 -12.73
CA GLU A 253 2.09 58.47 -11.78
C GLU A 253 1.78 57.13 -12.46
N LYS A 254 1.19 57.14 -13.65
CA LYS A 254 0.82 55.91 -14.38
C LYS A 254 2.07 55.19 -14.93
N ILE A 255 3.13 55.90 -15.27
CA ILE A 255 4.45 55.34 -15.64
C ILE A 255 5.13 54.74 -14.41
N GLU A 256 5.17 55.44 -13.26
CA GLU A 256 5.75 54.89 -12.04
C GLU A 256 4.98 53.66 -11.56
N ARG A 257 3.64 53.72 -11.47
CA ARG A 257 2.82 52.55 -11.10
C ARG A 257 3.00 51.38 -12.08
N LYS A 258 3.24 51.62 -13.37
CA LYS A 258 3.62 50.56 -14.33
C LYS A 258 5.06 50.08 -14.17
N ARG A 259 6.01 50.96 -13.83
CA ARG A 259 7.41 50.63 -13.55
C ARG A 259 7.50 49.77 -12.28
N SER A 260 6.91 50.17 -11.17
CA SER A 260 6.86 49.39 -9.92
C SER A 260 6.20 48.02 -10.11
N LYS A 261 5.11 47.95 -10.90
CA LYS A 261 4.48 46.66 -11.27
C LYS A 261 5.39 45.80 -12.16
N ARG A 262 6.14 46.40 -13.09
CA ARG A 262 7.11 45.71 -13.94
C ARG A 262 8.33 45.23 -13.16
N GLU A 263 8.84 46.01 -12.21
CA GLU A 263 9.94 45.64 -11.32
C GLU A 263 9.52 44.56 -10.33
N ALA A 264 8.30 44.63 -9.76
CA ALA A 264 7.75 43.56 -8.93
C ALA A 264 7.54 42.25 -9.72
N ALA A 265 7.09 42.34 -10.97
CA ALA A 265 6.99 41.19 -11.87
C ALA A 265 8.38 40.64 -12.25
N MET A 266 9.36 41.51 -12.52
CA MET A 266 10.73 41.14 -12.86
C MET A 266 11.42 40.43 -11.69
N LYS A 267 11.35 41.00 -10.47
CA LYS A 267 11.82 40.35 -9.23
C LYS A 267 11.13 39.02 -8.95
N LYS A 268 9.87 38.87 -9.34
CA LYS A 268 9.14 37.60 -9.20
C LYS A 268 9.53 36.57 -10.28
N ILE A 269 9.89 37.00 -11.49
CA ILE A 269 10.48 36.15 -12.53
C ILE A 269 11.90 35.74 -12.14
N GLU A 270 12.69 36.65 -11.58
CA GLU A 270 14.03 36.37 -11.02
C GLU A 270 13.95 35.35 -9.89
N ALA A 271 13.03 35.54 -8.93
CA ALA A 271 12.79 34.59 -7.84
C ALA A 271 12.34 33.20 -8.35
N LEU A 272 11.42 33.16 -9.33
CA LEU A 272 11.00 31.90 -9.96
C LEU A 272 12.14 31.26 -10.77
N ASN A 273 13.02 32.03 -11.40
CA ASN A 273 14.20 31.51 -12.09
C ASN A 273 15.24 30.94 -11.10
N THR A 274 15.41 31.54 -9.91
CA THR A 274 16.23 30.95 -8.85
C THR A 274 15.61 29.67 -8.30
N GLU A 275 14.30 29.64 -8.03
CA GLU A 275 13.59 28.42 -7.62
C GLU A 275 13.71 27.31 -8.68
N VAL A 276 13.59 27.64 -9.97
CA VAL A 276 13.78 26.68 -11.08
C VAL A 276 15.23 26.19 -11.14
N SER A 277 16.23 27.07 -11.00
CA SER A 277 17.64 26.67 -10.99
C SER A 277 17.99 25.78 -9.80
N GLU A 278 17.45 26.07 -8.61
CA GLU A 278 17.60 25.23 -7.42
C GLU A 278 16.93 23.87 -7.60
N MET A 279 15.74 23.82 -8.20
CA MET A 279 15.03 22.57 -8.50
C MET A 279 15.76 21.75 -9.57
N GLU A 280 16.30 22.37 -10.62
CA GLU A 280 17.15 21.69 -11.60
C GLU A 280 18.42 21.10 -10.96
N GLN A 281 19.04 21.81 -10.02
CA GLN A 281 20.21 21.31 -9.31
C GLN A 281 19.84 20.15 -8.38
N GLN A 282 18.73 20.25 -7.64
CA GLN A 282 18.20 19.13 -6.85
C GLN A 282 17.86 17.90 -7.71
N VAL A 283 17.30 18.10 -8.91
CA VAL A 283 17.05 17.00 -9.87
C VAL A 283 18.36 16.35 -10.31
N LYS A 284 19.38 17.13 -10.71
CA LYS A 284 20.70 16.61 -11.10
C LYS A 284 21.34 15.78 -9.98
N GLU A 285 21.35 16.28 -8.74
CA GLU A 285 21.85 15.52 -7.59
C GLU A 285 21.04 14.23 -7.32
N VAL A 286 19.73 14.25 -7.54
CA VAL A 286 18.86 13.06 -7.39
C VAL A 286 19.10 12.06 -8.52
N GLU A 287 19.40 12.50 -9.74
CA GLU A 287 19.79 11.64 -10.86
C GLU A 287 21.17 10.99 -10.63
N GLU A 288 22.15 11.74 -10.13
CA GLU A 288 23.46 11.21 -9.72
C GLU A 288 23.36 10.19 -8.58
N ARG A 289 22.56 10.50 -7.54
CA ARG A 289 22.27 9.56 -6.44
C ARG A 289 21.58 8.30 -6.96
N ASN A 290 20.62 8.42 -7.87
CA ASN A 290 19.99 7.27 -8.53
C ASN A 290 20.97 6.47 -9.40
N HIS A 291 21.91 7.12 -10.08
CA HIS A 291 22.95 6.45 -10.86
C HIS A 291 23.88 5.65 -9.94
N SER A 292 24.36 6.25 -8.85
CA SER A 292 25.19 5.57 -7.84
C SER A 292 24.45 4.37 -7.22
N LEU A 293 23.17 4.51 -6.88
CA LEU A 293 22.35 3.40 -6.36
C LEU A 293 22.12 2.29 -7.41
N ARG A 294 22.01 2.62 -8.70
CA ARG A 294 21.93 1.63 -9.79
C ARG A 294 23.23 0.87 -9.98
N MET A 295 24.39 1.52 -9.82
CA MET A 295 25.70 0.86 -9.88
C MET A 295 25.90 -0.06 -8.67
N LYS A 296 25.65 0.44 -7.45
CA LYS A 296 25.68 -0.38 -6.22
C LYS A 296 24.71 -1.57 -6.27
N LYS A 297 23.55 -1.44 -6.92
CA LYS A 297 22.65 -2.57 -7.16
C LYS A 297 23.26 -3.61 -8.10
N LYS A 298 23.97 -3.20 -9.16
CA LYS A 298 24.66 -4.14 -10.07
C LYS A 298 25.80 -4.86 -9.36
N GLU A 299 26.61 -4.13 -8.60
CA GLU A 299 27.70 -4.66 -7.77
C GLU A 299 27.15 -5.72 -6.79
N ALA A 300 26.12 -5.37 -6.00
CA ALA A 300 25.48 -6.32 -5.08
C ALA A 300 24.76 -7.50 -5.77
N MET A 301 24.30 -7.35 -7.02
CA MET A 301 23.80 -8.48 -7.81
C MET A 301 24.93 -9.42 -8.25
N GLN A 302 26.06 -8.88 -8.70
CA GLN A 302 27.23 -9.68 -9.08
C GLN A 302 27.86 -10.41 -7.88
N GLU A 303 27.90 -9.76 -6.71
CA GLU A 303 28.27 -10.39 -5.44
C GLU A 303 27.30 -11.52 -5.06
N LEU A 304 25.98 -11.31 -5.22
CA LEU A 304 24.97 -12.33 -4.95
C LEU A 304 25.06 -13.52 -5.92
N GLU A 305 25.26 -13.27 -7.21
CA GLU A 305 25.45 -14.30 -8.24
C GLU A 305 26.74 -15.12 -7.98
N ALA A 306 27.83 -14.46 -7.57
CA ALA A 306 29.08 -15.13 -7.18
C ALA A 306 28.92 -15.98 -5.90
N LEU A 307 28.23 -15.46 -4.88
CA LEU A 307 27.93 -16.21 -3.65
C LEU A 307 26.98 -17.39 -3.93
N GLN A 308 26.00 -17.24 -4.82
CA GLN A 308 25.13 -18.33 -5.26
C GLN A 308 25.94 -19.43 -5.95
N ALA A 309 26.84 -19.09 -6.89
CA ALA A 309 27.73 -20.05 -7.53
C ALA A 309 28.65 -20.76 -6.52
N GLN A 310 29.15 -20.06 -5.49
CA GLN A 310 29.96 -20.67 -4.42
C GLN A 310 29.14 -21.62 -3.52
N VAL A 311 27.88 -21.26 -3.22
CA VAL A 311 26.95 -22.13 -2.47
C VAL A 311 26.55 -23.35 -3.30
N GLU A 312 26.32 -23.21 -4.61
CA GLU A 312 26.05 -24.34 -5.50
C GLU A 312 27.25 -25.27 -5.62
N ALA A 313 28.47 -24.73 -5.80
CA ALA A 313 29.69 -25.51 -5.83
C ALA A 313 29.90 -26.32 -4.54
N SER A 314 29.84 -25.67 -3.38
CA SER A 314 29.96 -26.36 -2.08
C SER A 314 28.81 -27.34 -1.80
N GLN A 315 27.59 -27.09 -2.29
CA GLN A 315 26.53 -28.10 -2.26
C GLN A 315 26.83 -29.31 -3.15
N THR A 316 27.44 -29.12 -4.33
CA THR A 316 27.85 -30.26 -5.18
C THR A 316 29.00 -31.06 -4.56
N GLU A 317 29.95 -30.40 -3.92
CA GLU A 317 31.05 -31.04 -3.17
C GLU A 317 30.51 -31.85 -1.98
N CYS A 318 29.64 -31.26 -1.15
CA CYS A 318 28.95 -31.98 -0.07
C CYS A 318 28.14 -33.20 -0.59
N ARG A 319 27.51 -33.10 -1.77
CA ARG A 319 26.79 -34.24 -2.40
C ARG A 319 27.74 -35.31 -2.96
N GLN A 320 28.99 -34.97 -3.29
CA GLN A 320 30.01 -35.94 -3.68
C GLN A 320 30.56 -36.65 -2.43
N LEU A 321 30.97 -35.90 -1.41
CA LEU A 321 31.46 -36.43 -0.14
C LEU A 321 30.44 -37.32 0.59
N LEU A 322 29.14 -37.01 0.51
CA LEU A 322 28.09 -37.89 1.03
C LEU A 322 28.01 -39.24 0.29
N LYS A 323 28.10 -39.23 -1.05
CA LYS A 323 28.13 -40.47 -1.85
C LYS A 323 29.39 -41.28 -1.60
N GLU A 324 30.54 -40.63 -1.44
CA GLU A 324 31.77 -41.30 -1.04
C GLU A 324 31.65 -41.90 0.36
N GLN A 325 30.98 -41.23 1.31
CA GLN A 325 30.69 -41.80 2.63
C GLN A 325 29.71 -42.98 2.55
N GLU A 326 28.73 -42.95 1.66
CA GLU A 326 27.80 -44.07 1.41
C GLU A 326 28.54 -45.29 0.84
N VAL A 327 29.33 -45.11 -0.23
CA VAL A 327 30.15 -46.18 -0.82
C VAL A 327 31.19 -46.74 0.17
N ASN A 328 31.82 -45.88 0.98
CA ASN A 328 32.75 -46.33 2.03
C ASN A 328 32.04 -47.15 3.12
N ARG A 329 30.81 -46.80 3.51
CA ARG A 329 29.99 -47.60 4.45
C ARG A 329 29.58 -48.95 3.86
N GLU A 330 29.25 -49.01 2.57
CA GLU A 330 28.97 -50.27 1.88
C GLU A 330 30.22 -51.17 1.86
N GLY A 331 31.39 -50.60 1.53
CA GLY A 331 32.68 -51.30 1.63
C GLY A 331 33.02 -51.76 3.05
N GLU A 332 32.80 -50.94 4.08
CA GLU A 332 32.94 -51.34 5.49
C GLU A 332 32.02 -52.52 5.85
N ALA A 333 30.78 -52.52 5.37
CA ALA A 333 29.84 -53.63 5.58
C ALA A 333 30.29 -54.92 4.86
N GLU A 334 30.81 -54.83 3.64
CA GLU A 334 31.41 -55.96 2.92
C GLU A 334 32.66 -56.51 3.64
N PHE A 335 33.52 -55.64 4.17
CA PHE A 335 34.68 -56.04 4.96
C PHE A 335 34.27 -56.70 6.29
N ILE A 336 33.22 -56.20 6.97
CA ILE A 336 32.68 -56.82 8.19
C ILE A 336 32.07 -58.19 7.89
N GLY A 337 31.31 -58.33 6.81
CA GLY A 337 30.77 -59.62 6.34
C GLY A 337 31.88 -60.62 6.00
N SER A 338 32.88 -60.17 5.24
CA SER A 338 34.08 -60.95 4.89
C SER A 338 34.87 -61.38 6.13
N ARG A 339 35.02 -60.48 7.11
CA ARG A 339 35.68 -60.79 8.40
C ARG A 339 34.88 -61.84 9.18
N GLY A 340 33.56 -61.73 9.26
CA GLY A 340 32.71 -62.75 9.90
C GLY A 340 32.82 -64.13 9.25
N ILE A 341 32.89 -64.19 7.92
CA ILE A 341 33.14 -65.44 7.18
C ILE A 341 34.53 -66.02 7.48
N LEU A 342 35.56 -65.17 7.59
CA LEU A 342 36.93 -65.58 7.94
C LEU A 342 37.05 -66.03 9.41
N GLU A 343 36.40 -65.33 10.34
CA GLU A 343 36.31 -65.70 11.76
C GLU A 343 35.61 -67.06 11.92
N MET A 344 34.51 -67.31 11.20
CA MET A 344 33.82 -68.60 11.21
C MET A 344 34.68 -69.73 10.61
N LYS A 345 35.38 -69.47 9.50
CA LYS A 345 36.36 -70.42 8.93
C LYS A 345 37.49 -70.74 9.92
N LEU A 346 38.01 -69.73 10.62
CA LEU A 346 39.06 -69.89 11.64
C LEU A 346 38.55 -70.70 12.84
N GLN A 347 37.33 -70.43 13.33
CA GLN A 347 36.72 -71.20 14.41
C GLN A 347 36.53 -72.68 14.02
N ASN A 348 36.05 -72.96 12.80
CA ASN A 348 35.96 -74.33 12.30
C ASN A 348 37.33 -75.02 12.28
N ILE A 349 38.35 -74.39 11.69
CA ILE A 349 39.73 -74.93 11.67
C ILE A 349 40.28 -75.14 13.09
N MET A 350 39.95 -74.28 14.06
CA MET A 350 40.33 -74.45 15.46
C MET A 350 39.61 -75.63 16.13
N CYS A 351 38.33 -75.87 15.82
CA CYS A 351 37.57 -77.02 16.26
C CYS A 351 38.10 -78.32 15.65
N ASP A 352 38.34 -78.35 14.34
CA ASP A 352 38.91 -79.49 13.63
C ASP A 352 40.30 -79.84 14.18
N ARG A 353 41.18 -78.84 14.35
CA ARG A 353 42.50 -79.02 14.97
C ARG A 353 42.39 -79.58 16.38
N LYS A 354 41.41 -79.12 17.18
CA LYS A 354 41.17 -79.65 18.53
C LYS A 354 40.72 -81.11 18.49
N HIS A 355 39.74 -81.45 17.64
CA HIS A 355 39.27 -82.83 17.48
C HIS A 355 40.37 -83.78 16.97
N LEU A 356 41.25 -83.30 16.07
CA LEU A 356 42.42 -84.05 15.62
C LEU A 356 43.42 -84.29 16.77
N TYR A 357 43.72 -83.29 17.60
CA TYR A 357 44.56 -83.47 18.80
C TYR A 357 43.92 -84.42 19.83
N GLU A 358 42.61 -84.33 20.06
CA GLU A 358 41.88 -85.22 20.97
C GLU A 358 41.91 -86.67 20.46
N SER A 359 41.68 -86.87 19.16
CA SER A 359 41.75 -88.18 18.49
C SER A 359 43.17 -88.78 18.56
N GLN A 360 44.20 -88.01 18.19
CA GLN A 360 45.60 -88.43 18.33
C GLN A 360 45.98 -88.76 19.78
N SER A 361 45.47 -88.00 20.75
CA SER A 361 45.71 -88.25 22.18
C SER A 361 45.04 -89.54 22.67
N VAL A 362 43.87 -89.91 22.12
CA VAL A 362 43.23 -91.21 22.37
C VAL A 362 44.03 -92.34 21.73
N GLN A 363 44.37 -92.22 20.44
CA GLN A 363 45.18 -93.21 19.72
C GLN A 363 46.55 -93.45 20.38
N LEU A 364 47.21 -92.41 20.88
CA LEU A 364 48.46 -92.53 21.63
C LEU A 364 48.28 -93.29 22.95
N ARG A 365 47.19 -93.02 23.69
CA ARG A 365 46.84 -93.75 24.91
C ARG A 365 46.50 -95.21 24.63
N GLU A 366 45.83 -95.50 23.53
CA GLU A 366 45.50 -96.86 23.07
C GLU A 366 46.75 -97.64 22.66
N LYS A 367 47.62 -97.04 21.82
CA LYS A 367 48.93 -97.60 21.47
C LYS A 367 49.78 -97.88 22.72
N ASN A 368 49.76 -97.00 23.71
CA ASN A 368 50.48 -97.21 24.97
C ASN A 368 49.90 -98.37 25.81
N ARG A 369 48.57 -98.56 25.83
CA ARG A 369 47.92 -99.74 26.45
C ARG A 369 48.27 -101.04 25.71
N GLN A 370 48.28 -101.02 24.38
CA GLN A 370 48.69 -102.15 23.55
C GLN A 370 50.17 -102.50 23.76
N MET A 371 51.06 -101.50 23.81
CA MET A 371 52.48 -101.69 24.13
C MET A 371 52.70 -102.23 25.55
N GLN A 372 51.92 -101.78 26.55
CA GLN A 372 52.01 -102.31 27.92
C GLN A 372 51.48 -103.75 28.05
N THR A 373 50.45 -104.12 27.29
CA THR A 373 49.93 -105.50 27.28
C THR A 373 50.85 -106.43 26.50
N LEU A 374 51.41 -105.98 25.37
CA LEU A 374 52.46 -106.68 24.64
C LEU A 374 53.70 -106.93 25.52
N LYS A 375 54.21 -105.92 26.24
CA LYS A 375 55.33 -106.10 27.18
C LYS A 375 55.06 -107.09 28.32
N ARG A 376 53.80 -107.22 28.77
CA ARG A 376 53.42 -108.26 29.74
C ARG A 376 53.40 -109.65 29.10
N MET A 377 52.92 -109.76 27.86
CA MET A 377 52.95 -111.01 27.10
C MET A 377 54.38 -111.45 26.77
N GLU A 378 55.25 -110.50 26.38
CA GLU A 378 56.69 -110.74 26.21
C GLU A 378 57.32 -111.28 27.50
N HIS A 379 57.07 -110.65 28.65
CA HIS A 379 57.64 -111.12 29.93
C HIS A 379 57.07 -112.47 30.40
N VAL A 380 55.77 -112.73 30.20
CA VAL A 380 55.19 -114.06 30.44
C VAL A 380 55.81 -115.11 29.51
N LEU A 381 56.14 -114.74 28.27
CA LEU A 381 56.81 -115.62 27.32
C LEU A 381 58.28 -115.86 27.71
N THR A 382 59.03 -114.85 28.18
CA THR A 382 60.41 -115.09 28.69
C THR A 382 60.39 -115.98 29.93
N MET A 383 59.47 -115.76 30.88
CA MET A 383 59.30 -116.64 32.03
C MET A 383 58.92 -118.07 31.62
N ALA A 384 58.12 -118.24 30.55
CA ALA A 384 57.78 -119.56 30.02
C ALA A 384 58.95 -120.24 29.30
N THR A 385 59.81 -119.50 28.59
CA THR A 385 61.05 -120.05 28.00
C THR A 385 62.09 -120.38 29.07
N GLU A 386 62.25 -119.53 30.08
CA GLU A 386 63.10 -119.80 31.26
C GLU A 386 62.60 -121.07 31.99
N GLN A 387 61.28 -121.23 32.18
CA GLN A 387 60.71 -122.46 32.75
C GLN A 387 60.93 -123.68 31.85
N LEU A 388 60.83 -123.54 30.53
CA LEU A 388 61.12 -124.62 29.59
C LEU A 388 62.61 -125.02 29.61
N GLU A 389 63.53 -124.06 29.66
CA GLU A 389 64.98 -124.31 29.79
C GLU A 389 65.32 -124.99 31.12
N ASN A 390 64.67 -124.59 32.22
CA ASN A 390 64.81 -125.28 33.52
C ASN A 390 64.20 -126.70 33.51
N ILE A 391 63.10 -126.94 32.79
CA ILE A 391 62.55 -128.28 32.59
C ILE A 391 63.48 -129.12 31.70
N GLN A 392 64.14 -128.51 30.71
CA GLN A 392 65.12 -129.19 29.85
C GLN A 392 66.42 -129.52 30.59
N SER A 393 66.92 -128.64 31.48
CA SER A 393 68.08 -128.96 32.32
C SER A 393 67.76 -130.09 33.31
N VAL A 394 66.63 -130.04 34.01
CA VAL A 394 66.17 -131.13 34.88
C VAL A 394 65.90 -132.43 34.11
N TYR A 395 65.38 -132.36 32.87
CA TYR A 395 65.25 -133.52 32.00
C TYR A 395 66.62 -134.11 31.62
N ASN A 396 67.61 -133.27 31.29
CA ASN A 396 68.97 -133.72 30.98
C ASN A 396 69.69 -134.29 32.23
N GLU A 397 69.45 -133.75 33.42
CA GLU A 397 69.94 -134.32 34.69
C GLU A 397 69.29 -135.67 35.00
N LEU A 398 67.97 -135.79 34.82
CA LEU A 398 67.25 -137.06 34.96
C LEU A 398 67.69 -138.09 33.92
N GLN A 399 67.91 -137.67 32.67
CA GLN A 399 68.45 -138.53 31.61
C GLN A 399 69.86 -139.01 31.96
N ALA A 400 70.75 -138.13 32.45
CA ALA A 400 72.08 -138.52 32.92
C ALA A 400 72.02 -139.49 34.12
N GLN A 401 71.05 -139.35 35.03
CA GLN A 401 70.80 -140.31 36.11
C GLN A 401 70.23 -141.65 35.60
N LEU A 402 69.48 -141.64 34.50
CA LEU A 402 68.89 -142.82 33.87
C LEU A 402 69.92 -143.60 33.04
N ASP A 403 70.87 -142.90 32.41
CA ASP A 403 72.02 -143.46 31.71
C ASP A 403 73.14 -143.92 32.66
N ALA A 404 73.17 -143.40 33.90
CA ALA A 404 74.05 -143.88 34.97
C ALA A 404 73.59 -145.20 35.63
N LEU A 405 72.43 -145.75 35.25
CA LEU A 405 71.92 -147.02 35.77
C LEU A 405 72.16 -148.19 34.79
N PRO A 406 73.02 -149.17 35.12
CA PRO A 406 73.38 -150.25 34.19
C PRO A 406 72.22 -151.23 33.98
N LYS A 407 71.68 -151.27 32.75
CA LYS A 407 70.63 -152.22 32.33
C LYS A 407 71.21 -153.40 31.53
N ARG A 408 71.40 -154.55 32.19
CA ARG A 408 71.29 -155.91 31.61
C ARG A 408 70.83 -156.88 32.71
N GLU A 409 69.64 -157.46 32.64
CA GLU A 409 69.23 -158.63 31.81
C GLU A 409 69.56 -159.98 32.47
N ALA A 410 68.77 -160.36 33.49
CA ALA A 410 68.68 -161.72 34.03
C ALA A 410 67.30 -161.99 34.68
N SER A 411 66.95 -163.29 34.83
CA SER A 411 65.89 -163.85 35.70
C SER A 411 64.44 -163.30 35.62
N TYR A 412 63.90 -163.06 34.42
CA TYR A 412 62.45 -162.86 34.18
C TYR A 412 61.56 -164.06 34.61
N GLN A 413 62.13 -165.23 34.89
CA GLN A 413 61.40 -166.49 35.12
C GLN A 413 60.87 -166.70 36.55
N GLN A 414 61.42 -166.04 37.57
CA GLN A 414 61.03 -166.29 38.98
C GLN A 414 59.68 -165.66 39.42
N ARG A 415 58.96 -164.97 38.53
CA ARG A 415 57.66 -164.32 38.83
C ARG A 415 56.41 -165.09 38.39
N MET A 416 56.53 -166.22 37.70
CA MET A 416 55.39 -166.98 37.17
C MET A 416 54.94 -168.19 38.02
N GLU A 417 55.73 -168.58 39.02
CA GLU A 417 55.49 -169.84 39.76
C GLU A 417 54.86 -169.60 41.13
N LEU A 418 55.43 -168.71 41.97
CA LEU A 418 54.95 -168.46 43.34
C LEU A 418 53.54 -167.84 43.41
N GLN A 419 53.03 -167.26 42.31
CA GLN A 419 51.63 -166.80 42.23
C GLN A 419 50.61 -167.96 42.25
N LYS A 420 51.04 -169.22 42.12
CA LYS A 420 50.18 -170.42 42.23
C LYS A 420 50.10 -171.02 43.63
N GLU A 421 50.98 -170.64 44.56
CA GLU A 421 51.00 -171.19 45.91
C GLU A 421 50.06 -170.45 46.89
N VAL A 422 49.81 -169.16 46.63
CA VAL A 422 49.00 -168.28 47.50
C VAL A 422 47.52 -168.70 47.56
N ASP A 423 46.99 -169.33 46.51
CA ASP A 423 45.58 -169.76 46.48
C ASP A 423 45.37 -171.21 46.97
N ALA A 424 46.44 -171.96 47.26
CA ALA A 424 46.34 -173.36 47.68
C ALA A 424 46.09 -173.55 49.20
N LEU A 425 46.46 -172.58 50.04
CA LEU A 425 46.49 -172.74 51.51
C LEU A 425 45.34 -172.05 52.28
N LYS A 426 44.34 -171.48 51.59
CA LYS A 426 43.14 -170.90 52.23
C LYS A 426 42.10 -171.92 52.72
N VAL A 427 42.39 -173.23 52.64
CA VAL A 427 41.44 -174.31 52.95
C VAL A 427 41.72 -174.99 54.32
N SER A 428 42.85 -174.70 54.97
CA SER A 428 43.34 -175.46 56.13
C SER A 428 43.18 -174.78 57.51
N PHE A 429 42.18 -173.91 57.72
CA PHE A 429 41.96 -173.26 59.03
C PHE A 429 40.52 -173.25 59.56
N GLU A 430 39.54 -173.85 58.86
CA GLU A 430 38.16 -174.00 59.37
C GLU A 430 37.76 -175.47 59.56
N LYS A 431 38.38 -176.14 60.57
CA LYS A 431 37.79 -177.21 61.42
C LYS A 431 38.85 -177.90 62.30
N GLN A 432 38.79 -177.69 63.61
CA GLN A 432 38.42 -178.71 64.61
C GLN A 432 38.39 -178.14 66.04
N VAL A 433 37.73 -178.85 66.98
CA VAL A 433 37.38 -178.38 68.33
C VAL A 433 37.48 -179.54 69.33
N SER A 434 38.02 -179.30 70.53
CA SER A 434 37.79 -180.15 71.71
C SER A 434 38.08 -179.46 73.06
N VAL A 435 37.03 -179.36 73.91
CA VAL A 435 36.93 -179.85 75.32
C VAL A 435 38.06 -179.45 76.31
N ALA A 436 37.83 -178.53 77.28
CA ALA A 436 37.28 -178.71 78.66
C ALA A 436 38.27 -179.35 79.67
N GLU A 437 38.29 -179.07 80.99
CA GLU A 437 37.29 -178.50 81.93
C GLU A 437 37.87 -177.40 82.90
N GLU A 438 37.26 -177.22 84.10
CA GLU A 438 37.55 -176.29 85.23
C GLU A 438 37.11 -174.80 85.14
N GLU A 439 36.04 -174.47 85.88
CA GLU A 439 35.42 -173.13 85.95
C GLU A 439 35.36 -172.48 87.36
N SER A 440 35.70 -173.16 88.45
CA SER A 440 35.27 -172.77 89.81
C SER A 440 35.78 -171.41 90.33
N GLN A 441 36.83 -170.82 89.74
CA GLN A 441 37.46 -169.58 90.23
C GLN A 441 37.19 -168.34 89.36
N LYS A 442 36.69 -168.49 88.12
CA LYS A 442 36.61 -167.37 87.14
C LYS A 442 35.46 -166.37 87.40
N LYS A 443 34.45 -166.74 88.20
CA LYS A 443 33.21 -165.95 88.34
C LYS A 443 33.37 -164.61 89.06
N GLN A 444 34.36 -164.44 89.95
CA GLN A 444 34.61 -163.15 90.61
C GLN A 444 35.31 -162.13 89.69
N GLN A 445 36.17 -162.58 88.77
CA GLN A 445 36.87 -161.70 87.83
C GLN A 445 35.93 -161.09 86.76
N TYR A 446 34.83 -161.78 86.43
CA TYR A 446 33.87 -161.32 85.43
C TYR A 446 33.12 -160.03 85.80
N GLY A 447 32.93 -159.74 87.10
CA GLY A 447 32.22 -158.55 87.56
C GLY A 447 32.93 -157.24 87.20
N MET A 448 34.20 -157.12 87.63
CA MET A 448 35.03 -155.93 87.36
C MET A 448 35.22 -155.66 85.87
N ILE A 449 35.25 -156.71 85.04
CA ILE A 449 35.35 -156.58 83.58
C ILE A 449 34.09 -155.93 82.99
N GLN A 450 32.89 -156.22 83.50
CA GLN A 450 31.66 -155.61 83.00
C GLN A 450 31.56 -154.11 83.35
N GLU A 451 32.04 -153.70 84.52
CA GLU A 451 32.04 -152.29 84.93
C GLU A 451 33.01 -151.46 84.06
N LEU A 452 34.24 -151.96 83.87
CA LEU A 452 35.24 -151.35 82.97
C LEU A 452 34.76 -151.30 81.50
N LEU A 453 34.00 -152.30 81.05
CA LEU A 453 33.39 -152.28 79.70
C LEU A 453 32.30 -151.20 79.58
N ARG A 454 31.51 -150.96 80.65
CA ARG A 454 30.50 -149.88 80.66
C ARG A 454 31.16 -148.51 80.59
N GLU A 455 32.22 -148.28 81.36
CA GLU A 455 32.99 -147.03 81.33
C GLU A 455 33.69 -146.84 79.97
N SER A 456 34.28 -147.91 79.41
CA SER A 456 34.87 -147.91 78.07
C SER A 456 33.85 -147.60 76.96
N ASN A 457 32.57 -147.98 77.13
CA ASN A 457 31.49 -147.62 76.21
C ASN A 457 31.12 -146.14 76.37
N GLY A 458 30.90 -145.64 77.59
CA GLY A 458 30.60 -144.22 77.84
C GLY A 458 31.66 -143.28 77.30
N LEU A 459 32.94 -143.58 77.54
CA LEU A 459 34.07 -142.81 76.97
C LEU A 459 34.14 -142.89 75.43
N ARG A 460 33.58 -143.94 74.80
CA ARG A 460 33.44 -144.04 73.34
C ARG A 460 32.22 -143.28 72.80
N GLU A 461 31.21 -143.06 73.61
CA GLU A 461 30.07 -142.19 73.28
C GLU A 461 30.46 -140.71 73.41
N GLU A 462 31.18 -140.32 74.47
CA GLU A 462 31.82 -138.99 74.61
C GLU A 462 32.83 -138.74 73.49
N LEU A 463 33.80 -139.67 73.34
CA LEU A 463 34.29 -140.21 72.06
C LEU A 463 33.71 -139.61 70.77
N HIS A 464 32.53 -140.14 70.44
CA HIS A 464 31.78 -139.88 69.21
C HIS A 464 31.13 -138.49 69.22
N ASN A 465 30.49 -138.10 70.33
CA ASN A 465 29.81 -136.82 70.47
C ASN A 465 30.78 -135.63 70.28
N LEU A 466 32.00 -135.71 70.82
CA LEU A 466 33.06 -134.72 70.60
C LEU A 466 33.52 -134.67 69.14
N ARG A 467 33.59 -135.80 68.42
CA ARG A 467 33.87 -135.82 66.98
C ARG A 467 32.74 -135.16 66.17
N CYS A 468 31.49 -135.50 66.46
CA CYS A 468 30.32 -134.92 65.80
C CYS A 468 30.23 -133.41 66.04
N LEU A 469 30.43 -132.93 67.28
CA LEU A 469 30.52 -131.49 67.58
C LEU A 469 31.69 -130.83 66.85
N THR A 470 32.86 -131.48 66.76
CA THR A 470 34.02 -130.96 66.02
C THR A 470 33.71 -130.84 64.52
N GLN A 471 33.03 -131.84 63.93
CA GLN A 471 32.62 -131.81 62.52
C GLN A 471 31.55 -130.73 62.26
N ILE A 472 30.50 -130.64 63.07
CA ILE A 472 29.49 -129.58 62.98
C ILE A 472 30.15 -128.19 63.08
N LYS A 473 31.14 -128.01 63.98
CA LYS A 473 31.90 -126.76 64.08
C LYS A 473 32.91 -126.56 62.95
N ALA A 474 33.29 -127.57 62.18
CA ALA A 474 34.05 -127.40 60.94
C ALA A 474 33.13 -126.98 59.79
N GLU A 475 31.96 -127.61 59.68
CA GLU A 475 30.92 -127.33 58.68
C GLU A 475 30.33 -125.92 58.87
N GLU A 476 30.03 -125.51 60.11
CA GLU A 476 29.64 -124.12 60.44
C GLU A 476 30.68 -123.10 59.97
N ARG A 477 31.97 -123.35 60.19
CA ARG A 477 33.05 -122.46 59.75
C ARG A 477 33.13 -122.42 58.22
N GLY A 478 33.04 -123.58 57.56
CA GLY A 478 33.02 -123.68 56.11
C GLY A 478 31.79 -123.04 55.47
N GLN A 479 30.63 -123.05 56.13
CA GLN A 479 29.43 -122.33 55.70
C GLN A 479 29.59 -120.82 55.90
N LYS A 480 29.97 -120.36 57.10
CA LYS A 480 30.20 -118.94 57.40
C LYS A 480 31.26 -118.32 56.49
N HIS A 481 32.31 -119.06 56.13
CA HIS A 481 33.30 -118.61 55.14
C HIS A 481 32.70 -118.49 53.72
N ARG A 482 31.88 -119.44 53.27
CA ARG A 482 31.15 -119.37 51.99
C ARG A 482 30.08 -118.25 51.98
N GLU A 483 29.52 -117.89 53.12
CA GLU A 483 28.61 -116.74 53.26
C GLU A 483 29.36 -115.42 53.24
N LEU A 484 30.49 -115.33 53.95
CA LEU A 484 31.40 -114.18 53.92
C LEU A 484 31.94 -113.92 52.51
N LEU A 485 32.45 -114.94 51.80
CA LEU A 485 32.92 -114.79 50.42
C LEU A 485 31.82 -114.30 49.46
N ARG A 486 30.58 -114.81 49.61
CA ARG A 486 29.43 -114.33 48.81
C ARG A 486 29.06 -112.89 49.15
N ALA A 487 29.11 -112.51 50.43
CA ALA A 487 28.88 -111.13 50.87
C ALA A 487 30.00 -110.19 50.39
N GLU A 488 31.26 -110.62 50.38
CA GLU A 488 32.40 -109.86 49.84
C GLU A 488 32.29 -109.68 48.33
N GLN A 489 31.94 -110.72 47.58
CA GLN A 489 31.67 -110.64 46.13
C GLN A 489 30.51 -109.68 45.83
N LEU A 490 29.40 -109.76 46.56
CA LEU A 490 28.27 -108.83 46.44
C LEU A 490 28.70 -107.38 46.78
N ASN A 491 29.49 -107.18 47.83
CA ASN A 491 29.99 -105.86 48.23
C ASN A 491 30.96 -105.29 47.19
N GLN A 492 31.77 -106.13 46.54
CA GLN A 492 32.60 -105.74 45.39
C GLN A 492 31.75 -105.31 44.20
N LEU A 493 30.73 -106.09 43.81
CA LEU A 493 29.79 -105.73 42.74
C LEU A 493 29.09 -104.39 43.02
N ILE A 494 28.52 -104.22 44.21
CA ILE A 494 27.87 -102.96 44.64
C ILE A 494 28.85 -101.78 44.61
N ARG A 495 30.13 -101.97 45.01
CA ARG A 495 31.17 -100.93 44.88
C ARG A 495 31.52 -100.61 43.43
N HIS A 496 31.43 -101.57 42.51
CA HIS A 496 31.63 -101.34 41.09
C HIS A 496 30.45 -100.57 40.47
N GLU A 497 29.21 -101.01 40.71
CA GLU A 497 28.00 -100.30 40.29
C GLU A 497 27.95 -98.86 40.84
N LEU A 498 28.28 -98.66 42.12
CA LEU A 498 28.27 -97.34 42.75
C LEU A 498 29.30 -96.40 42.09
N ARG A 499 30.51 -96.89 41.77
CA ARG A 499 31.50 -96.12 40.98
C ARG A 499 30.98 -95.78 39.58
N GLU A 500 30.26 -96.68 38.93
CA GLU A 500 29.65 -96.40 37.62
C GLU A 500 28.56 -95.34 37.72
N LYS A 501 27.72 -95.38 38.77
CA LYS A 501 26.75 -94.31 39.05
C LYS A 501 27.44 -92.98 39.36
N ASP A 502 28.52 -92.98 40.15
CA ASP A 502 29.30 -91.77 40.44
C ASP A 502 29.92 -91.16 39.17
N LEU A 503 30.44 -91.99 38.25
CA LEU A 503 30.95 -91.53 36.95
C LEU A 503 29.82 -90.91 36.10
N ILE A 504 28.64 -91.56 36.05
CA ILE A 504 27.47 -91.05 35.35
C ILE A 504 26.99 -89.71 35.96
N ILE A 505 26.93 -89.61 37.29
CA ILE A 505 26.55 -88.38 38.02
C ILE A 505 27.57 -87.26 37.77
N MET A 506 28.87 -87.57 37.80
CA MET A 506 29.92 -86.62 37.44
C MET A 506 29.74 -86.08 36.02
N ASP A 507 29.45 -86.94 35.04
CA ASP A 507 29.28 -86.50 33.65
C ASP A 507 27.98 -85.73 33.42
N HIS A 508 26.89 -86.08 34.13
CA HIS A 508 25.68 -85.26 34.17
C HIS A 508 25.92 -83.90 34.84
N ASN A 509 26.79 -83.82 35.86
CA ASN A 509 27.18 -82.54 36.48
C ASN A 509 28.09 -81.70 35.55
N LYS A 510 28.97 -82.31 34.75
CA LYS A 510 29.71 -81.61 33.67
C LYS A 510 28.75 -81.08 32.61
N LEU A 511 27.75 -81.87 32.21
CA LEU A 511 26.71 -81.44 31.26
C LEU A 511 25.87 -80.29 31.83
N ASN A 512 25.39 -80.39 33.07
CA ASN A 512 24.60 -79.36 33.74
C ASN A 512 25.40 -78.05 33.88
N THR A 513 26.65 -78.10 34.34
CA THR A 513 27.49 -76.89 34.43
C THR A 513 27.84 -76.30 33.06
N MET A 514 27.92 -77.10 31.99
CA MET A 514 28.04 -76.60 30.61
C MET A 514 26.74 -75.94 30.12
N LEU A 515 25.58 -76.53 30.40
CA LEU A 515 24.27 -75.96 30.07
C LEU A 515 23.99 -74.67 30.85
N GLN A 516 24.32 -74.60 32.14
CA GLN A 516 24.20 -73.39 32.95
C GLN A 516 25.09 -72.25 32.42
N ARG A 517 26.33 -72.55 32.01
CA ARG A 517 27.20 -71.57 31.33
C ARG A 517 26.58 -71.08 30.03
N ARG A 518 26.00 -71.98 29.22
CA ARG A 518 25.33 -71.64 27.96
C ARG A 518 24.05 -70.81 28.17
N ILE A 519 23.28 -71.10 29.21
CA ILE A 519 22.11 -70.30 29.62
C ILE A 519 22.55 -68.91 30.09
N SER A 520 23.63 -68.80 30.89
CA SER A 520 24.19 -67.50 31.30
C SER A 520 24.72 -66.68 30.10
N GLN A 521 25.31 -67.34 29.10
CA GLN A 521 25.70 -66.71 27.84
C GLN A 521 24.47 -66.21 27.04
N TYR A 522 23.41 -67.01 26.94
CA TYR A 522 22.17 -66.57 26.27
C TYR A 522 21.45 -65.44 27.02
N SER A 523 21.44 -65.44 28.36
CA SER A 523 20.92 -64.30 29.15
C SER A 523 21.65 -63.02 28.75
N LYS A 524 22.99 -63.01 28.80
CA LYS A 524 23.80 -61.83 28.44
C LYS A 524 23.58 -61.37 27.00
N LEU A 525 23.35 -62.29 26.07
CA LEU A 525 22.97 -61.96 24.69
C LEU A 525 21.60 -61.29 24.64
N CYS A 526 20.59 -61.81 25.37
CA CYS A 526 19.28 -61.16 25.48
C CYS A 526 19.37 -59.79 26.16
N ASP A 527 20.16 -59.64 27.23
CA ASP A 527 20.38 -58.39 27.96
C ASP A 527 20.97 -57.33 27.01
N MET A 528 22.03 -57.66 26.26
CA MET A 528 22.61 -56.77 25.24
C MET A 528 21.61 -56.45 24.11
N ILE A 529 20.78 -57.40 23.66
CA ILE A 529 19.73 -57.14 22.67
C ILE A 529 18.66 -56.17 23.22
N VAL A 530 18.34 -56.24 24.51
CA VAL A 530 17.45 -55.28 25.18
C VAL A 530 18.10 -53.90 25.31
N GLU A 531 19.41 -53.82 25.60
CA GLU A 531 20.15 -52.56 25.60
C GLU A 531 20.21 -51.91 24.20
N GLU A 532 20.51 -52.67 23.15
CA GLU A 532 20.45 -52.17 21.76
C GLU A 532 19.04 -51.73 21.38
N LYS A 533 18.01 -52.52 21.73
CA LYS A 533 16.61 -52.12 21.52
C LYS A 533 16.27 -50.82 22.27
N MET A 534 16.78 -50.62 23.49
CA MET A 534 16.64 -49.36 24.23
C MET A 534 17.35 -48.19 23.53
N LYS A 535 18.53 -48.41 22.95
CA LYS A 535 19.24 -47.39 22.14
C LYS A 535 18.44 -47.03 20.88
N TYR A 536 17.94 -48.01 20.12
CA TYR A 536 17.09 -47.78 18.95
C TYR A 536 15.76 -47.08 19.30
N ILE A 537 15.14 -47.39 20.44
CA ILE A 537 13.93 -46.69 20.90
C ILE A 537 14.24 -45.22 21.21
N LYS A 538 15.35 -44.92 21.91
CA LYS A 538 15.79 -43.55 22.18
C LYS A 538 16.12 -42.78 20.90
N LEU A 539 16.86 -43.39 19.97
CA LEU A 539 17.15 -42.81 18.66
C LEU A 539 15.87 -42.54 17.85
N LYS A 540 14.92 -43.47 17.84
CA LYS A 540 13.60 -43.27 17.21
C LYS A 540 12.83 -42.12 17.87
N GLN A 541 12.86 -42.00 19.19
CA GLN A 541 12.19 -40.91 19.90
C GLN A 541 12.80 -39.55 19.54
N ILE A 542 14.13 -39.43 19.58
CA ILE A 542 14.86 -38.21 19.18
C ILE A 542 14.57 -37.86 17.72
N ALA A 543 14.63 -38.84 16.81
CA ALA A 543 14.28 -38.64 15.40
C ALA A 543 12.81 -38.21 15.20
N SER A 544 11.89 -38.72 16.01
CA SER A 544 10.48 -38.31 15.96
C SER A 544 10.29 -36.87 16.45
N GLN A 545 11.01 -36.48 17.50
CA GLN A 545 11.00 -35.12 18.07
C GLN A 545 11.60 -34.11 17.09
N THR A 546 12.77 -34.39 16.51
CA THR A 546 13.39 -33.51 15.51
C THR A 546 12.55 -33.44 14.23
N ILE A 547 11.88 -34.51 13.82
CA ILE A 547 10.89 -34.45 12.71
C ILE A 547 9.74 -33.51 13.05
N THR A 548 9.17 -33.56 14.28
CA THR A 548 8.11 -32.62 14.67
C THR A 548 8.60 -31.17 14.73
N GLU A 549 9.78 -30.92 15.31
CA GLU A 549 10.39 -29.58 15.39
C GLU A 549 10.66 -29.00 13.99
N LEU A 550 11.23 -29.79 13.07
CA LEU A 550 11.46 -29.39 11.69
C LEU A 550 10.13 -29.18 10.92
N THR A 551 9.10 -29.98 11.20
CA THR A 551 7.77 -29.80 10.60
C THR A 551 7.10 -28.51 11.08
N GLU A 552 7.31 -28.11 12.33
CA GLU A 552 6.85 -26.82 12.85
C GLU A 552 7.64 -25.65 12.26
N GLN A 553 8.97 -25.76 12.15
CA GLN A 553 9.81 -24.76 11.46
C GLN A 553 9.40 -24.58 10.00
N VAL A 554 9.14 -25.67 9.25
CA VAL A 554 8.63 -25.60 7.87
C VAL A 554 7.29 -24.86 7.82
N LYS A 555 6.34 -25.14 8.72
CA LYS A 555 5.06 -24.41 8.78
C LYS A 555 5.24 -22.92 9.10
N VAL A 556 6.20 -22.55 9.96
CA VAL A 556 6.51 -21.13 10.22
C VAL A 556 7.05 -20.47 8.96
N LEU A 557 8.00 -21.11 8.26
CA LEU A 557 8.55 -20.61 7.00
C LEU A 557 7.49 -20.54 5.88
N GLU A 558 6.58 -21.51 5.78
CA GLU A 558 5.43 -21.47 4.86
C GLU A 558 4.55 -20.24 5.12
N ASN A 559 4.16 -20.01 6.38
CA ASN A 559 3.40 -18.82 6.78
C ASN A 559 4.16 -17.52 6.48
N GLU A 560 5.48 -17.46 6.74
CA GLU A 560 6.31 -16.32 6.38
C GLU A 560 6.34 -16.09 4.86
N THR A 561 6.49 -17.14 4.04
CA THR A 561 6.45 -16.98 2.57
C THR A 561 5.09 -16.51 2.07
N GLU A 562 3.97 -16.91 2.69
CA GLU A 562 2.64 -16.45 2.31
C GLU A 562 2.37 -15.00 2.74
N ILE A 563 2.91 -14.58 3.90
CA ILE A 563 2.96 -13.18 4.30
C ILE A 563 3.78 -12.36 3.31
N GLN A 564 4.96 -12.84 2.90
CA GLN A 564 5.81 -12.14 1.92
C GLN A 564 5.14 -12.07 0.53
N ARG A 565 4.52 -13.16 0.05
CA ARG A 565 3.69 -13.16 -1.18
C ARG A 565 2.58 -12.11 -1.10
N THR A 566 1.88 -12.05 0.02
CA THR A 566 0.82 -11.05 0.27
C THR A 566 1.37 -9.62 0.27
N ILE A 567 2.56 -9.39 0.84
CA ILE A 567 3.26 -8.10 0.79
C ILE A 567 3.62 -7.73 -0.65
N VAL A 568 4.23 -8.66 -1.42
CA VAL A 568 4.59 -8.44 -2.83
C VAL A 568 3.36 -8.10 -3.67
N ILE A 569 2.29 -8.90 -3.60
CA ILE A 569 1.03 -8.64 -4.31
C ILE A 569 0.46 -7.25 -3.98
N ASN A 570 0.55 -6.81 -2.72
CA ASN A 570 0.09 -5.47 -2.33
C ASN A 570 1.05 -4.34 -2.76
N LYS A 571 2.36 -4.60 -2.89
CA LYS A 571 3.31 -3.67 -3.53
C LYS A 571 3.07 -3.58 -5.03
N ASP A 572 2.82 -4.68 -5.73
CA ASP A 572 2.52 -4.69 -7.17
C ASP A 572 1.19 -3.99 -7.47
N ARG A 573 0.15 -4.21 -6.64
CA ARG A 573 -1.10 -3.44 -6.67
C ARG A 573 -0.91 -1.94 -6.39
N SER A 574 0.19 -1.55 -5.73
CA SER A 574 0.53 -0.15 -5.49
C SER A 574 1.36 0.44 -6.65
N LEU A 575 2.31 -0.33 -7.19
CA LEU A 575 3.12 0.03 -8.37
C LEU A 575 2.25 0.18 -9.61
N THR A 576 1.36 -0.78 -9.90
CA THR A 576 0.40 -0.69 -11.01
C THR A 576 -0.50 0.56 -10.90
N LYS A 577 -1.01 0.88 -9.70
CA LYS A 577 -1.74 2.15 -9.45
C LYS A 577 -0.86 3.38 -9.70
N ALA A 578 0.42 3.36 -9.33
CA ALA A 578 1.37 4.44 -9.61
C ALA A 578 1.66 4.58 -11.11
N HIS A 579 1.88 3.47 -11.83
CA HIS A 579 2.08 3.45 -13.28
C HIS A 579 0.85 3.98 -14.04
N MET A 580 -0.37 3.63 -13.61
CA MET A 580 -1.60 4.18 -14.19
C MET A 580 -1.72 5.69 -13.95
N LYS A 581 -1.39 6.17 -12.74
CA LYS A 581 -1.30 7.62 -12.45
C LYS A 581 -0.25 8.32 -13.33
N LEU A 582 0.93 7.71 -13.50
CA LEU A 582 2.00 8.26 -14.34
C LEU A 582 1.59 8.31 -15.83
N SER A 583 0.97 7.25 -16.35
CA SER A 583 0.45 7.19 -17.72
C SER A 583 -0.62 8.25 -17.97
N ASN A 584 -1.54 8.44 -17.02
CA ASN A 584 -2.57 9.48 -17.10
C ASN A 584 -1.97 10.89 -16.97
N SER A 585 -0.94 11.08 -16.14
CA SER A 585 -0.18 12.33 -16.05
C SER A 585 0.58 12.64 -17.33
N SER A 586 1.18 11.64 -18.00
CA SER A 586 1.77 11.81 -19.33
C SER A 586 0.71 12.23 -20.34
N LYS A 587 -0.37 11.46 -20.50
CA LYS A 587 -1.47 11.78 -21.43
C LYS A 587 -2.07 13.18 -21.21
N LEU A 588 -2.10 13.66 -19.96
CA LEU A 588 -2.50 15.02 -19.63
C LEU A 588 -1.44 16.06 -20.03
N ARG A 589 -0.16 15.80 -19.75
CA ARG A 589 0.97 16.63 -20.20
C ARG A 589 1.02 16.73 -21.72
N ASP A 590 0.79 15.62 -22.43
CA ASP A 590 0.80 15.54 -23.88
C ASP A 590 -0.37 16.36 -24.47
N LYS A 591 -1.57 16.31 -23.85
CA LYS A 591 -2.68 17.21 -24.18
C LYS A 591 -2.31 18.68 -23.96
N LEU A 592 -1.83 19.03 -22.76
CA LEU A 592 -1.43 20.40 -22.42
C LEU A 592 -0.32 20.92 -23.35
N HIS A 593 0.63 20.09 -23.76
CA HIS A 593 1.68 20.47 -24.69
C HIS A 593 1.15 20.71 -26.11
N ASN A 594 0.19 19.90 -26.57
CA ASN A 594 -0.53 20.14 -27.82
C ASN A 594 -1.35 21.44 -27.75
N ASP A 595 -2.02 21.73 -26.63
CA ASP A 595 -2.82 22.94 -26.47
C ASP A 595 -1.95 24.21 -26.35
N ILE A 596 -0.82 24.14 -25.63
CA ILE A 596 0.23 25.17 -25.64
C ILE A 596 0.74 25.40 -27.07
N SER A 597 0.98 24.33 -27.84
CA SER A 597 1.44 24.44 -29.23
C SER A 597 0.42 25.14 -30.14
N LYS A 598 -0.88 24.87 -29.97
CA LYS A 598 -1.96 25.61 -30.66
C LYS A 598 -1.99 27.09 -30.28
N VAL A 599 -1.82 27.41 -28.99
CA VAL A 599 -1.80 28.80 -28.49
C VAL A 599 -0.58 29.55 -29.01
N VAL A 600 0.60 28.93 -29.01
CA VAL A 600 1.84 29.49 -29.59
C VAL A 600 1.69 29.72 -31.11
N TRP A 601 1.03 28.81 -31.82
CA TRP A 601 0.75 28.97 -33.25
C TRP A 601 -0.18 30.17 -33.50
N LYS A 602 -1.31 30.28 -32.79
CA LYS A 602 -2.22 31.44 -32.87
C LYS A 602 -1.54 32.75 -32.47
N HIS A 603 -0.67 32.73 -31.45
CA HIS A 603 0.10 33.91 -31.06
C HIS A 603 1.03 34.37 -32.20
N ARG A 604 1.71 33.44 -32.90
CA ARG A 604 2.55 33.77 -34.06
C ARG A 604 1.73 34.34 -35.22
N GLU A 605 0.56 33.77 -35.50
CA GLU A 605 -0.38 34.26 -36.52
C GLU A 605 -0.82 35.72 -36.22
N ILE A 606 -1.30 35.99 -35.00
CA ILE A 606 -1.69 37.34 -34.56
C ILE A 606 -0.49 38.30 -34.55
N SER A 607 0.71 37.84 -34.19
CA SER A 607 1.93 38.65 -34.24
C SER A 607 2.28 39.04 -35.67
N GLN A 608 2.19 38.10 -36.62
CA GLN A 608 2.44 38.37 -38.04
C GLN A 608 1.40 39.33 -38.62
N GLN A 609 0.12 39.18 -38.26
CA GLN A 609 -0.92 40.14 -38.62
C GLN A 609 -0.61 41.54 -38.04
N SER A 610 -0.15 41.63 -36.79
CA SER A 610 0.25 42.91 -36.19
C SER A 610 1.41 43.58 -36.92
N GLU A 611 2.47 42.84 -37.29
CA GLU A 611 3.58 43.40 -38.08
C GLU A 611 3.13 43.80 -39.50
N ASN A 612 2.27 43.01 -40.16
CA ASN A 612 1.70 43.39 -41.46
C ASN A 612 0.91 44.70 -41.36
N ASN A 613 0.06 44.84 -40.34
CA ASN A 613 -0.75 46.04 -40.11
C ASN A 613 0.14 47.27 -39.77
N LYS A 614 1.26 47.10 -39.06
CA LYS A 614 2.23 48.18 -38.84
C LYS A 614 2.89 48.64 -40.15
N LEU A 615 3.24 47.71 -41.04
CA LEU A 615 3.82 48.03 -42.34
C LEU A 615 2.81 48.77 -43.25
N GLU A 616 1.52 48.43 -43.15
CA GLU A 616 0.45 49.15 -43.83
C GLU A 616 0.21 50.55 -43.24
N LEU A 617 0.13 50.67 -41.91
CA LEU A 617 0.05 51.96 -41.22
C LEU A 617 1.23 52.89 -41.59
N LEU A 618 2.46 52.36 -41.64
CA LEU A 618 3.64 53.14 -42.05
C LEU A 618 3.53 53.66 -43.49
N ARG A 619 2.96 52.88 -44.42
CA ARG A 619 2.68 53.34 -45.79
C ARG A 619 1.59 54.41 -45.83
N LEU A 620 0.52 54.24 -45.05
CA LEU A 620 -0.56 55.23 -44.96
C LEU A 620 -0.08 56.54 -44.35
N THR A 621 0.71 56.51 -43.27
CA THR A 621 1.34 57.71 -42.70
C THR A 621 2.30 58.38 -43.69
N GLN A 622 3.10 57.62 -44.45
CA GLN A 622 3.94 58.20 -45.50
C GLN A 622 3.11 58.87 -46.60
N MET A 623 1.99 58.27 -47.01
CA MET A 623 1.07 58.86 -47.99
C MET A 623 0.39 60.13 -47.45
N ILE A 624 -0.05 60.13 -46.19
CA ILE A 624 -0.63 61.32 -45.52
C ILE A 624 0.40 62.45 -45.48
N ASN A 625 1.62 62.18 -45.01
CA ASN A 625 2.70 63.18 -44.95
C ASN A 625 3.00 63.82 -46.32
N LEU A 626 2.93 63.05 -47.42
CA LEU A 626 3.11 63.56 -48.78
C LEU A 626 1.94 64.45 -49.23
N GLN A 627 0.70 64.10 -48.88
CA GLN A 627 -0.48 64.94 -49.15
C GLN A 627 -0.47 66.22 -48.32
N GLU A 628 -0.09 66.15 -47.03
CA GLU A 628 0.09 67.33 -46.16
C GLU A 628 1.16 68.28 -46.71
N GLN A 629 2.27 67.76 -47.23
CA GLN A 629 3.30 68.57 -47.89
C GLN A 629 2.76 69.26 -49.14
N ALA A 630 2.02 68.55 -50.00
CA ALA A 630 1.39 69.14 -51.18
C ALA A 630 0.36 70.23 -50.82
N LEU A 631 -0.45 70.02 -49.77
CA LEU A 631 -1.39 71.02 -49.25
C LEU A 631 -0.67 72.25 -48.68
N LEU A 632 0.45 72.07 -47.98
CA LEU A 632 1.28 73.17 -47.47
C LEU A 632 1.95 73.98 -48.59
N GLU A 633 2.36 73.33 -49.69
CA GLU A 633 2.87 74.02 -50.89
C GLU A 633 1.76 74.79 -51.62
N MET A 634 0.58 74.17 -51.78
CA MET A 634 -0.60 74.82 -52.35
C MET A 634 -1.00 76.06 -51.54
N ASN A 635 -1.08 75.95 -50.22
CA ASN A 635 -1.42 77.07 -49.32
C ASN A 635 -0.40 78.23 -49.43
N LYS A 636 0.91 77.94 -49.45
CA LYS A 636 1.95 78.97 -49.68
C LYS A 636 1.79 79.67 -51.04
N SER A 637 1.39 78.93 -52.08
CA SER A 637 1.13 79.52 -53.40
C SER A 637 -0.09 80.43 -53.39
N GLN A 638 -1.15 80.06 -52.66
CA GLN A 638 -2.36 80.85 -52.48
C GLN A 638 -2.09 82.11 -51.63
N GLU A 639 -1.36 82.01 -50.52
CA GLU A 639 -0.90 83.15 -49.72
C GLU A 639 -0.09 84.13 -50.58
N SER A 640 0.84 83.63 -51.39
CA SER A 640 1.65 84.44 -52.31
C SER A 640 0.79 85.16 -53.36
N ALA A 641 -0.25 84.51 -53.87
CA ALA A 641 -1.21 85.10 -54.79
C ALA A 641 -2.09 86.17 -54.11
N VAL A 642 -2.54 85.94 -52.88
CA VAL A 642 -3.30 86.91 -52.08
C VAL A 642 -2.44 88.12 -51.72
N GLN A 643 -1.16 87.93 -51.36
CA GLN A 643 -0.22 89.03 -51.11
C GLN A 643 -0.03 89.90 -52.37
N ARG A 644 0.18 89.28 -53.55
CA ARG A 644 0.26 90.01 -54.83
C ARG A 644 -1.03 90.78 -55.14
N ARG A 645 -2.19 90.15 -54.97
CA ARG A 645 -3.51 90.79 -55.16
C ARG A 645 -3.68 92.00 -54.24
N ASN A 646 -3.35 91.85 -52.97
CA ASN A 646 -3.51 92.92 -51.97
C ASN A 646 -2.54 94.09 -52.26
N PHE A 647 -1.30 93.80 -52.66
CA PHE A 647 -0.34 94.82 -53.09
C PHE A 647 -0.84 95.62 -54.30
N LEU A 648 -1.33 94.93 -55.34
CA LEU A 648 -1.93 95.60 -56.51
C LEU A 648 -3.19 96.41 -56.15
N GLY A 649 -3.99 95.93 -55.19
CA GLY A 649 -5.14 96.67 -54.65
C GLY A 649 -4.74 97.97 -53.94
N ILE A 650 -3.64 97.97 -53.18
CA ILE A 650 -3.09 99.18 -52.56
C ILE A 650 -2.62 100.17 -53.64
N GLN A 651 -1.88 99.72 -54.66
CA GLN A 651 -1.42 100.59 -55.75
C GLN A 651 -2.59 101.21 -56.55
N LEU A 652 -3.70 100.49 -56.71
CA LEU A 652 -4.91 101.04 -57.33
C LEU A 652 -5.54 102.15 -56.48
N LEU A 653 -5.63 101.96 -55.16
CA LEU A 653 -6.13 102.99 -54.24
C LEU A 653 -5.22 104.23 -54.19
N GLU A 654 -3.89 104.04 -54.22
CA GLU A 654 -2.92 105.13 -54.34
C GLU A 654 -3.12 105.94 -55.64
N HIS A 655 -3.42 105.26 -56.76
CA HIS A 655 -3.75 105.91 -58.03
C HIS A 655 -5.11 106.62 -58.01
N GLU A 656 -6.13 106.06 -57.35
CA GLU A 656 -7.43 106.72 -57.16
C GLU A 656 -7.33 107.98 -56.28
N GLU A 657 -6.54 107.94 -55.19
CA GLU A 657 -6.27 109.12 -54.36
C GLU A 657 -5.55 110.22 -55.16
N VAL A 658 -4.57 109.85 -56.01
CA VAL A 658 -3.89 110.80 -56.91
C VAL A 658 -4.87 111.40 -57.92
N LEU A 659 -5.81 110.63 -58.47
CA LEU A 659 -6.84 111.12 -59.39
C LEU A 659 -7.81 112.10 -58.70
N LEU A 660 -8.28 111.79 -57.49
CA LEU A 660 -9.11 112.70 -56.69
C LEU A 660 -8.38 114.04 -56.43
N ASN A 661 -7.10 113.97 -56.05
CA ASN A 661 -6.22 115.14 -55.88
C ASN A 661 -6.02 115.96 -57.17
N TYR A 662 -6.26 115.41 -58.35
CA TYR A 662 -6.30 116.16 -59.61
C TYR A 662 -7.68 116.79 -59.87
N TYR A 663 -8.77 116.06 -59.63
CA TYR A 663 -10.13 116.59 -59.75
C TYR A 663 -10.35 117.82 -58.85
N ASP A 664 -9.94 117.76 -57.59
CA ASP A 664 -10.07 118.91 -56.67
C ASP A 664 -9.28 120.14 -57.13
N LYS A 665 -8.12 119.95 -57.74
CA LYS A 665 -7.33 121.05 -58.33
C LYS A 665 -8.01 121.67 -59.54
N VAL A 666 -8.66 120.86 -60.39
CA VAL A 666 -9.47 121.37 -61.51
C VAL A 666 -10.67 122.14 -61.00
N ASN A 667 -11.42 121.60 -60.04
CA ASN A 667 -12.58 122.25 -59.41
C ASN A 667 -12.21 123.63 -58.81
N ILE A 668 -11.06 123.73 -58.14
CA ILE A 668 -10.53 125.00 -57.59
C ILE A 668 -10.16 125.99 -58.70
N GLN A 669 -9.61 125.52 -59.82
CA GLN A 669 -9.27 126.37 -60.97
C GLN A 669 -10.52 126.87 -61.70
N GLU A 670 -11.54 126.03 -61.88
CA GLU A 670 -12.83 126.43 -62.47
C GLU A 670 -13.58 127.45 -61.58
N ALA A 671 -13.54 127.27 -60.25
CA ALA A 671 -14.06 128.24 -59.29
C ALA A 671 -13.31 129.59 -59.34
N ALA A 672 -12.01 129.58 -59.65
CA ALA A 672 -11.23 130.81 -59.85
C ALA A 672 -11.55 131.49 -61.19
N ILE A 673 -11.69 130.72 -62.27
CA ILE A 673 -12.04 131.22 -63.62
C ILE A 673 -13.44 131.84 -63.62
N THR A 674 -14.44 131.15 -63.06
CA THR A 674 -15.82 131.67 -62.98
C THR A 674 -15.89 132.96 -62.18
N LYS A 675 -15.17 133.07 -61.06
CA LYS A 675 -15.04 134.31 -60.29
C LYS A 675 -14.37 135.44 -61.08
N GLY A 676 -13.37 135.11 -61.91
CA GLY A 676 -12.73 136.07 -62.83
C GLY A 676 -13.67 136.58 -63.92
N ASN A 677 -14.48 135.69 -64.51
CA ASN A 677 -15.45 136.04 -65.54
C ASN A 677 -16.54 136.99 -65.01
N VAL A 678 -17.06 136.74 -63.81
CA VAL A 678 -18.04 137.64 -63.16
C VAL A 678 -17.45 139.04 -62.93
N ALA A 679 -16.17 139.15 -62.57
CA ALA A 679 -15.50 140.44 -62.40
C ALA A 679 -15.28 141.18 -63.75
N LEU A 680 -15.03 140.45 -64.84
CA LEU A 680 -14.99 141.02 -66.20
C LEU A 680 -16.38 141.53 -66.62
N GLU A 681 -17.45 140.77 -66.38
CA GLU A 681 -18.82 141.20 -66.69
C GLU A 681 -19.23 142.49 -65.96
N THR A 682 -18.78 142.69 -64.71
CA THR A 682 -19.01 143.96 -63.99
C THR A 682 -18.23 145.12 -64.60
N MET A 683 -16.95 144.92 -64.92
CA MET A 683 -16.11 145.94 -65.56
C MET A 683 -16.65 146.36 -66.94
N GLU A 684 -17.17 145.41 -67.72
CA GLU A 684 -17.83 145.75 -68.99
C GLU A 684 -19.14 146.54 -68.81
N LYS A 685 -19.91 146.30 -67.73
CA LYS A 685 -21.13 147.07 -67.41
C LYS A 685 -20.75 148.53 -67.11
N GLU A 686 -19.75 148.73 -66.24
CA GLU A 686 -19.21 150.06 -65.93
C GLU A 686 -18.70 150.81 -67.18
N ILE A 687 -18.02 150.13 -68.12
CA ILE A 687 -17.60 150.73 -69.40
C ILE A 687 -18.80 151.18 -70.24
N ARG A 688 -19.88 150.38 -70.31
CA ARG A 688 -21.10 150.73 -71.06
C ARG A 688 -21.81 151.93 -70.42
N ASP A 689 -21.88 151.99 -69.09
CA ASP A 689 -22.52 153.10 -68.36
C ASP A 689 -21.73 154.42 -68.52
N LEU A 690 -20.39 154.36 -68.45
CA LEU A 690 -19.52 155.52 -68.71
C LEU A 690 -19.65 156.04 -70.16
N GLN A 691 -19.84 155.16 -71.14
CA GLN A 691 -20.08 155.55 -72.54
C GLN A 691 -21.41 156.26 -72.73
N LEU A 692 -22.45 155.91 -71.97
CA LEU A 692 -23.73 156.63 -71.96
C LEU A 692 -23.57 158.03 -71.36
N ALA A 693 -22.89 158.16 -70.21
CA ALA A 693 -22.64 159.44 -69.55
C ALA A 693 -21.88 160.44 -70.47
N ILE A 694 -20.85 159.98 -71.17
CA ILE A 694 -20.05 160.79 -72.12
C ILE A 694 -20.90 161.36 -73.28
N ASN A 695 -22.02 160.71 -73.64
CA ASN A 695 -22.88 161.16 -74.73
C ASN A 695 -23.94 162.18 -74.28
N GLU A 696 -24.46 162.08 -73.06
CA GLU A 696 -25.38 163.09 -72.51
C GLU A 696 -24.65 164.40 -72.17
N GLU A 697 -23.42 164.36 -71.62
CA GLU A 697 -22.65 165.60 -71.33
C GLU A 697 -22.37 166.43 -72.60
N LYS A 698 -22.09 165.79 -73.74
CA LYS A 698 -21.93 166.50 -75.03
C LYS A 698 -23.19 167.27 -75.43
N ARG A 699 -24.37 166.71 -75.16
CA ARG A 699 -25.68 167.32 -75.45
C ARG A 699 -25.99 168.50 -74.51
N GLN A 700 -25.54 168.43 -73.26
CA GLN A 700 -25.70 169.50 -72.27
C GLN A 700 -24.87 170.76 -72.60
N ILE A 701 -23.68 170.59 -73.20
CA ILE A 701 -22.77 171.69 -73.55
C ILE A 701 -23.35 172.63 -74.62
N ASP A 702 -24.08 172.12 -75.61
CA ASP A 702 -24.65 172.95 -76.67
C ASP A 702 -25.92 173.70 -76.26
N LEU A 703 -26.69 173.15 -75.32
CA LEU A 703 -27.87 173.82 -74.76
C LEU A 703 -27.49 174.98 -73.81
N LYS A 704 -26.47 174.80 -72.96
CA LYS A 704 -26.07 175.80 -71.95
C LYS A 704 -25.35 177.05 -72.50
N LYS A 705 -25.24 177.21 -73.83
CA LYS A 705 -24.70 178.42 -74.48
C LYS A 705 -25.74 179.51 -74.81
N LYS A 706 -27.03 179.33 -74.46
CA LYS A 706 -28.09 180.32 -74.77
C LYS A 706 -28.85 180.89 -73.57
N ASP A 707 -29.01 180.14 -72.48
CA ASP A 707 -29.74 180.62 -71.29
C ASP A 707 -28.79 180.88 -70.11
N VAL A 708 -28.56 182.16 -69.81
CA VAL A 708 -27.57 182.65 -68.83
C VAL A 708 -28.18 183.24 -67.53
N PRO A 709 -29.45 183.71 -67.49
CA PRO A 709 -30.09 184.11 -66.23
C PRO A 709 -31.27 183.21 -65.80
N LEU A 710 -31.38 183.00 -64.47
CA LEU A 710 -32.54 182.44 -63.73
C LEU A 710 -32.81 180.92 -63.81
N LYS A 711 -32.21 180.15 -62.87
CA LYS A 711 -32.91 179.63 -61.68
C LYS A 711 -31.93 179.02 -60.67
N ARG A 712 -32.20 179.24 -59.37
CA ARG A 712 -31.28 178.93 -58.24
C ARG A 712 -32.08 178.74 -56.94
N LYS A 713 -33.13 177.89 -56.98
CA LYS A 713 -34.24 177.89 -56.00
C LYS A 713 -35.04 176.58 -55.85
N LEU A 714 -34.51 175.42 -56.26
CA LEU A 714 -35.17 174.12 -56.06
C LEU A 714 -34.13 173.04 -55.73
N GLU A 715 -33.65 173.07 -54.48
CA GLU A 715 -32.59 172.19 -53.98
C GLU A 715 -32.89 171.69 -52.55
N GLU A 716 -34.11 171.92 -52.04
CA GLU A 716 -34.42 171.92 -50.59
C GLU A 716 -35.54 170.96 -50.13
N GLU A 717 -36.23 170.23 -51.02
CA GLU A 717 -37.45 169.45 -50.66
C GLU A 717 -37.33 167.91 -50.72
N ILE A 718 -36.21 167.33 -51.18
CA ILE A 718 -36.06 165.86 -51.34
C ILE A 718 -34.91 165.29 -50.49
N THR A 719 -34.99 165.50 -49.18
CA THR A 719 -34.08 164.92 -48.18
C THR A 719 -34.79 164.26 -46.98
N VAL A 720 -36.13 164.26 -46.97
CA VAL A 720 -36.94 163.97 -45.76
C VAL A 720 -37.76 162.66 -45.84
N LEU A 721 -38.01 162.10 -47.03
CA LEU A 721 -39.06 161.06 -47.25
C LEU A 721 -38.56 159.65 -47.63
N GLN A 722 -37.40 159.20 -47.16
CA GLN A 722 -36.94 157.82 -47.41
C GLN A 722 -36.18 157.14 -46.25
N ILE A 723 -36.35 157.61 -45.00
CA ILE A 723 -35.81 156.96 -43.79
C ILE A 723 -36.92 156.26 -42.96
N GLU A 724 -38.19 156.62 -43.17
CA GLU A 724 -39.35 156.08 -42.44
C GLU A 724 -40.00 154.85 -43.11
N LEU A 725 -39.21 153.88 -43.56
CA LEU A 725 -39.72 152.58 -44.04
C LEU A 725 -39.19 151.43 -43.17
N SER A 726 -39.65 151.49 -41.93
CA SER A 726 -39.19 150.77 -40.75
C SER A 726 -39.76 149.35 -40.60
N GLU A 727 -38.94 148.48 -39.98
CA GLU A 727 -39.29 147.65 -38.82
C GLU A 727 -40.65 146.92 -38.79
N ALA A 728 -40.85 145.90 -39.64
CA ALA A 728 -41.72 144.77 -39.28
C ALA A 728 -41.42 143.49 -40.08
N ARG A 729 -41.73 142.34 -39.46
CA ARG A 729 -41.84 140.97 -40.02
C ARG A 729 -40.52 140.22 -40.33
N ASP A 730 -40.32 138.97 -39.89
CA ASP A 730 -41.17 138.09 -39.07
C ASP A 730 -40.40 137.15 -38.12
N LYS A 731 -41.12 136.62 -37.12
CA LYS A 731 -40.66 135.56 -36.20
C LYS A 731 -41.76 134.50 -36.06
N THR A 732 -41.48 133.22 -36.31
CA THR A 732 -42.08 132.09 -35.56
C THR A 732 -41.41 130.75 -35.89
N LEU A 733 -40.99 130.03 -34.83
CA LEU A 733 -41.15 128.60 -34.50
C LEU A 733 -40.88 127.50 -35.58
N GLU A 734 -40.47 126.26 -35.23
CA GLU A 734 -40.76 125.44 -34.03
C GLU A 734 -39.52 124.88 -33.28
N CYS A 735 -39.76 124.05 -32.26
CA CYS A 735 -38.80 123.59 -31.24
C CYS A 735 -39.02 122.10 -30.84
N VAL A 736 -38.20 121.61 -29.88
CA VAL A 736 -38.36 120.37 -29.04
C VAL A 736 -37.77 119.08 -29.69
N ASN A 737 -36.96 118.22 -29.05
CA ASN A 737 -36.83 117.85 -27.61
C ASN A 737 -35.37 117.49 -27.14
N ARG A 738 -35.20 116.99 -25.89
CA ARG A 738 -33.93 116.59 -25.21
C ARG A 738 -34.10 115.29 -24.36
N THR A 739 -33.10 114.63 -23.74
CA THR A 739 -31.63 114.86 -23.63
C THR A 739 -30.83 113.62 -24.14
N VAL A 740 -30.06 112.76 -23.43
CA VAL A 740 -29.58 112.53 -22.03
C VAL A 740 -28.23 111.75 -22.09
N ASP A 741 -27.31 111.87 -21.12
CA ASP A 741 -26.05 111.09 -21.04
C ASP A 741 -25.65 110.78 -19.57
N TYR A 742 -25.55 109.49 -19.20
CA TYR A 742 -24.91 108.95 -17.96
C TYR A 742 -24.65 107.42 -18.06
N LYS A 743 -23.81 106.86 -17.17
CA LYS A 743 -23.28 105.48 -17.24
C LYS A 743 -23.94 104.50 -16.24
N GLU A 744 -24.09 103.24 -16.66
CA GLU A 744 -24.31 102.07 -15.78
C GLU A 744 -23.36 100.90 -16.12
N LEU A 745 -23.17 99.99 -15.15
CA LEU A 745 -22.28 98.81 -15.25
C LEU A 745 -23.04 97.59 -15.77
N LYS A 746 -22.39 96.78 -16.61
CA LYS A 746 -22.99 95.56 -17.18
C LYS A 746 -22.74 94.33 -16.30
N GLY A 747 -23.82 93.76 -15.78
CA GLY A 747 -23.93 92.38 -15.32
C GLY A 747 -25.23 91.76 -15.86
N LYS A 748 -25.29 90.43 -15.94
CA LYS A 748 -26.52 89.67 -16.23
C LYS A 748 -26.50 88.37 -15.42
N ASP A 749 -27.55 88.13 -14.66
CA ASP A 749 -27.84 86.81 -14.11
C ASP A 749 -28.50 85.92 -15.18
N PRO A 750 -28.34 84.58 -15.12
CA PRO A 750 -28.91 83.65 -16.08
C PRO A 750 -30.43 83.52 -15.96
N SER A 751 -31.07 83.03 -17.02
CA SER A 751 -32.52 82.86 -17.09
C SER A 751 -33.03 81.72 -16.22
N THR A 752 -34.24 81.86 -15.68
CA THR A 752 -34.96 80.76 -14.99
C THR A 752 -35.13 79.52 -15.89
N VAL A 753 -35.24 79.70 -17.20
CA VAL A 753 -35.33 78.60 -18.18
C VAL A 753 -34.00 77.85 -18.33
N GLU A 754 -32.87 78.54 -18.17
CA GLU A 754 -31.53 77.94 -18.20
C GLU A 754 -31.25 77.17 -16.91
N LEU A 755 -31.71 77.69 -15.77
CA LEU A 755 -31.67 77.01 -14.47
C LEU A 755 -32.56 75.75 -14.44
N VAL A 756 -33.81 75.82 -14.93
CA VAL A 756 -34.69 74.63 -15.00
C VAL A 756 -34.07 73.54 -15.89
N LYS A 757 -33.58 73.87 -17.09
CA LYS A 757 -32.86 72.90 -17.94
C LYS A 757 -31.62 72.32 -17.28
N LYS A 758 -30.95 73.07 -16.40
CA LYS A 758 -29.80 72.56 -15.64
C LYS A 758 -30.23 71.64 -14.50
N ILE A 759 -31.40 71.86 -13.89
CA ILE A 759 -31.99 70.97 -12.89
C ILE A 759 -32.45 69.67 -13.55
N GLU A 760 -33.25 69.74 -14.62
CA GLU A 760 -33.70 68.56 -15.40
C GLU A 760 -32.51 67.68 -15.84
N GLN A 761 -31.44 68.32 -16.33
CA GLN A 761 -30.21 67.63 -16.74
C GLN A 761 -29.40 67.04 -15.57
N LEU A 762 -29.51 67.61 -14.36
CA LEU A 762 -28.92 67.02 -13.15
C LEU A 762 -29.77 65.89 -12.58
N GLU A 763 -31.10 65.97 -12.67
CA GLU A 763 -32.04 64.93 -12.25
C GLU A 763 -31.89 63.67 -13.12
N VAL A 764 -31.74 63.82 -14.44
CA VAL A 764 -31.42 62.69 -15.35
C VAL A 764 -30.08 62.05 -14.97
N ASN A 765 -29.03 62.84 -14.78
CA ASN A 765 -27.71 62.33 -14.37
C ASN A 765 -27.76 61.61 -13.00
N LEU A 766 -28.57 62.12 -12.07
CA LEU A 766 -28.74 61.53 -10.74
C LEU A 766 -29.49 60.18 -10.83
N ALA A 767 -30.57 60.10 -11.62
CA ALA A 767 -31.27 58.85 -11.88
C ALA A 767 -30.39 57.81 -12.62
N GLU A 768 -29.51 58.23 -13.52
CA GLU A 768 -28.51 57.34 -14.12
C GLU A 768 -27.50 56.82 -13.09
N HIS A 769 -27.02 57.67 -12.18
CA HIS A 769 -26.11 57.26 -11.12
C HIS A 769 -26.79 56.37 -10.06
N GLU A 770 -28.07 56.59 -9.73
CA GLU A 770 -28.85 55.70 -8.86
C GLU A 770 -29.05 54.32 -9.51
N ARG A 771 -29.36 54.27 -10.82
CA ARG A 771 -29.43 53.00 -11.57
C ARG A 771 -28.07 52.28 -11.59
N GLN A 772 -26.98 53.01 -11.82
CA GLN A 772 -25.62 52.46 -11.75
C GLN A 772 -25.29 51.94 -10.35
N LEU A 773 -25.73 52.61 -9.29
CA LEU A 773 -25.53 52.18 -7.90
C LEU A 773 -26.26 50.86 -7.63
N LEU A 774 -27.54 50.76 -8.00
CA LEU A 774 -28.34 49.53 -7.93
C LEU A 774 -27.71 48.37 -8.73
N GLU A 775 -27.17 48.63 -9.92
CA GLU A 775 -26.41 47.64 -10.68
C GLU A 775 -25.13 47.20 -9.94
N LYS A 776 -24.43 48.09 -9.23
CA LYS A 776 -23.27 47.71 -8.39
C LYS A 776 -23.66 46.95 -7.14
N GLU A 777 -24.76 47.30 -6.48
CA GLU A 777 -25.26 46.58 -5.31
C GLU A 777 -25.70 45.16 -5.68
N LEU A 778 -26.43 44.98 -6.78
CA LEU A 778 -26.78 43.66 -7.32
C LEU A 778 -25.54 42.83 -7.69
N LEU A 779 -24.50 43.44 -8.26
CA LEU A 779 -23.23 42.78 -8.55
C LEU A 779 -22.47 42.40 -7.26
N VAL A 780 -22.47 43.26 -6.24
CA VAL A 780 -21.88 42.96 -4.92
C VAL A 780 -22.62 41.82 -4.25
N ASP A 781 -23.95 41.80 -4.30
CA ASP A 781 -24.76 40.74 -3.71
C ASP A 781 -24.55 39.40 -4.44
N GLN A 782 -24.47 39.42 -5.77
CA GLN A 782 -24.14 38.25 -6.58
C GLN A 782 -22.71 37.72 -6.31
N VAL A 783 -21.72 38.61 -6.19
CA VAL A 783 -20.35 38.24 -5.80
C VAL A 783 -20.31 37.68 -4.38
N THR A 784 -21.10 38.23 -3.45
CA THR A 784 -21.15 37.77 -2.05
C THR A 784 -21.82 36.39 -1.92
N ARG A 785 -22.87 36.13 -2.71
CA ARG A 785 -23.50 34.80 -2.83
C ARG A 785 -22.55 33.75 -3.42
N LEU A 786 -21.65 34.13 -4.32
CA LEU A 786 -20.63 33.24 -4.89
C LEU A 786 -19.39 33.07 -3.99
N SER A 787 -19.01 34.08 -3.22
CA SER A 787 -17.80 34.04 -2.38
C SER A 787 -18.00 33.34 -1.04
N LYS A 788 -19.18 33.43 -0.41
CA LYS A 788 -19.46 32.76 0.88
C LYS A 788 -19.24 31.23 0.83
N PRO A 789 -19.82 30.47 -0.13
CA PRO A 789 -19.59 29.03 -0.21
C PRO A 789 -18.11 28.67 -0.46
N LEU A 790 -17.38 29.51 -1.21
CA LEU A 790 -15.94 29.32 -1.44
C LEU A 790 -15.11 29.58 -0.18
N SER A 791 -15.51 30.54 0.68
CA SER A 791 -14.88 30.79 1.98
C SER A 791 -15.14 29.63 2.93
N GLU A 792 -16.39 29.19 3.06
CA GLU A 792 -16.80 28.04 3.88
C GLU A 792 -16.08 26.75 3.40
N GLN A 793 -15.95 26.54 2.10
CA GLN A 793 -15.19 25.42 1.54
C GLN A 793 -13.68 25.53 1.82
N ALA A 794 -13.10 26.73 1.78
CA ALA A 794 -11.70 26.96 2.12
C ALA A 794 -11.42 26.71 3.61
N GLU A 795 -12.30 27.16 4.50
CA GLU A 795 -12.21 26.90 5.95
C GLU A 795 -12.33 25.41 6.27
N ASN A 796 -13.27 24.70 5.64
CA ASN A 796 -13.35 23.23 5.76
C ASN A 796 -12.08 22.54 5.25
N CYS A 797 -11.51 22.99 4.12
CA CYS A 797 -10.22 22.48 3.63
C CYS A 797 -9.04 22.80 4.58
N GLN A 798 -9.12 23.89 5.35
CA GLN A 798 -8.13 24.24 6.38
C GLN A 798 -8.29 23.35 7.62
N GLN A 799 -9.52 23.03 8.00
CA GLN A 799 -9.87 22.02 9.02
C GLN A 799 -9.28 20.64 8.65
N ASP A 800 -9.47 20.22 7.40
CA ASP A 800 -8.94 18.96 6.87
C ASP A 800 -7.41 18.95 6.84
N ARG A 801 -6.76 20.03 6.39
CA ARG A 801 -5.30 20.17 6.43
C ARG A 801 -4.74 20.10 7.86
N LEU A 802 -5.44 20.66 8.84
CA LEU A 802 -5.08 20.52 10.26
C LEU A 802 -5.26 19.07 10.75
N SER A 803 -6.32 18.37 10.35
CA SER A 803 -6.50 16.94 10.67
C SER A 803 -5.40 16.06 10.07
N LEU A 804 -5.01 16.35 8.82
CA LEU A 804 -3.94 15.67 8.11
C LEU A 804 -2.58 15.95 8.73
N GLY A 805 -2.31 17.20 9.14
CA GLY A 805 -1.09 17.61 9.83
C GLY A 805 -0.91 16.94 11.20
N LYS A 806 -2.00 16.76 11.96
CA LYS A 806 -1.98 15.96 13.20
C LYS A 806 -1.60 14.51 12.91
N LYS A 807 -2.34 13.84 12.02
CA LYS A 807 -2.05 12.45 11.59
C LYS A 807 -0.62 12.26 11.06
N LEU A 808 -0.08 13.26 10.35
CA LEU A 808 1.30 13.23 9.85
C LEU A 808 2.31 13.29 11.02
N ASN A 809 2.07 14.13 12.03
CA ASN A 809 2.90 14.18 13.24
C ASN A 809 2.78 12.91 14.07
N ASP A 810 1.59 12.31 14.18
CA ASP A 810 1.38 11.04 14.89
C ASP A 810 2.13 9.89 14.22
N LEU A 811 2.13 9.83 12.88
CA LEU A 811 2.98 8.91 12.12
C LEU A 811 4.48 9.20 12.32
N ARG A 812 4.87 10.48 12.40
CA ARG A 812 6.27 10.89 12.59
C ARG A 812 6.79 10.54 13.98
N THR A 813 5.98 10.69 15.04
CA THR A 813 6.33 10.24 16.40
C THR A 813 6.36 8.72 16.48
N HIS A 814 5.44 8.01 15.80
CA HIS A 814 5.52 6.55 15.65
C HIS A 814 6.85 6.11 15.01
N ILE A 815 7.26 6.73 13.90
CA ILE A 815 8.53 6.42 13.19
C ILE A 815 9.74 6.67 14.11
N ILE A 816 9.76 7.78 14.86
CA ILE A 816 10.83 8.08 15.82
C ILE A 816 10.86 7.01 16.94
N ASN A 817 9.70 6.60 17.44
CA ASN A 817 9.61 5.58 18.48
C ASN A 817 10.00 4.18 17.97
N THR A 818 9.63 3.80 16.74
CA THR A 818 10.10 2.54 16.13
C THR A 818 11.60 2.57 15.87
N ASN A 819 12.16 3.70 15.42
CA ASN A 819 13.61 3.83 15.24
C ASN A 819 14.37 3.73 16.56
N ARG A 820 13.87 4.34 17.65
CA ARG A 820 14.45 4.17 19.00
C ARG A 820 14.40 2.71 19.46
N ARG A 821 13.29 2.00 19.19
CA ARG A 821 13.14 0.57 19.50
C ARG A 821 14.10 -0.30 18.68
N LEU A 822 14.28 0.01 17.39
CA LEU A 822 15.19 -0.67 16.48
C LEU A 822 16.66 -0.42 16.89
N MET A 823 17.02 0.81 17.29
CA MET A 823 18.32 1.13 17.88
C MET A 823 18.58 0.30 19.14
N ALA A 824 17.63 0.22 20.07
CA ALA A 824 17.77 -0.60 21.28
C ALA A 824 18.01 -2.09 20.96
N VAL A 825 17.17 -2.68 20.09
CA VAL A 825 17.33 -4.07 19.64
C VAL A 825 18.66 -4.28 18.89
N SER A 826 19.14 -3.29 18.10
CA SER A 826 20.45 -3.39 17.44
C SER A 826 21.62 -3.33 18.41
N ALA A 827 21.50 -2.58 19.51
CA ALA A 827 22.50 -2.55 20.59
C ALA A 827 22.47 -3.87 21.39
N GLU A 828 21.29 -4.40 21.73
CA GLU A 828 21.13 -5.72 22.34
C GLU A 828 21.74 -6.81 21.45
N LEU A 829 21.44 -6.81 20.14
CA LEU A 829 22.03 -7.73 19.16
C LEU A 829 23.56 -7.62 19.14
N SER A 830 24.10 -6.40 19.11
CA SER A 830 25.55 -6.15 19.12
C SER A 830 26.21 -6.71 20.38
N VAL A 831 25.59 -6.53 21.56
CA VAL A 831 26.08 -7.08 22.84
C VAL A 831 25.99 -8.62 22.84
N LYS A 832 24.93 -9.21 22.28
CA LYS A 832 24.80 -10.67 22.14
C LYS A 832 25.82 -11.26 21.16
N GLN A 833 26.10 -10.58 20.05
CA GLN A 833 27.16 -10.96 19.11
C GLN A 833 28.54 -10.87 19.75
N ALA A 834 28.84 -9.80 20.49
CA ALA A 834 30.10 -9.68 21.24
C ALA A 834 30.26 -10.79 22.29
N ALA A 835 29.19 -11.12 23.04
CA ALA A 835 29.20 -12.22 23.99
C ALA A 835 29.41 -13.59 23.33
N ALA A 836 28.75 -13.84 22.19
CA ALA A 836 28.94 -15.08 21.42
C ALA A 836 30.36 -15.21 20.85
N LEU A 837 30.97 -14.11 20.39
CA LEU A 837 32.36 -14.08 19.96
C LEU A 837 33.34 -14.33 21.13
N SER A 838 33.08 -13.75 22.31
CA SER A 838 33.85 -14.03 23.53
C SER A 838 33.79 -15.51 23.90
N GLN A 839 32.58 -16.10 23.90
CA GLN A 839 32.40 -17.52 24.18
C GLN A 839 33.07 -18.41 23.12
N GLN A 840 33.05 -18.02 21.85
CA GLN A 840 33.75 -18.75 20.79
C GLN A 840 35.29 -18.64 20.92
N GLN A 841 35.81 -17.54 21.46
CA GLN A 841 37.23 -17.40 21.81
C GLN A 841 37.58 -18.28 23.02
N GLU A 842 36.79 -18.25 24.09
CA GLU A 842 36.95 -19.13 25.25
C GLU A 842 36.93 -20.61 24.87
N ILE A 843 36.00 -21.03 23.99
CA ILE A 843 35.95 -22.40 23.46
C ILE A 843 37.23 -22.74 22.71
N LYS A 844 37.70 -21.89 21.79
CA LYS A 844 38.95 -22.12 21.04
C LYS A 844 40.19 -22.15 21.95
N GLU A 845 40.22 -21.34 23.00
CA GLU A 845 41.27 -21.40 24.02
C GLU A 845 41.21 -22.69 24.83
N LYS A 846 40.02 -23.21 25.13
CA LYS A 846 39.83 -24.48 25.85
C LYS A 846 40.14 -25.69 24.97
N GLU A 847 39.76 -25.67 23.70
CA GLU A 847 40.19 -26.64 22.68
C GLU A 847 41.72 -26.66 22.57
N LEU A 848 42.34 -25.49 22.43
CA LEU A 848 43.80 -25.37 22.33
C LEU A 848 44.54 -25.70 23.64
N GLN A 849 43.89 -25.57 24.80
CA GLN A 849 44.36 -26.11 26.08
C GLN A 849 44.27 -27.65 26.10
N MET A 850 43.14 -28.24 25.69
CA MET A 850 42.95 -29.68 25.59
C MET A 850 43.95 -30.33 24.62
N ASP A 851 44.18 -29.72 23.46
CA ASP A 851 45.22 -30.13 22.50
C ASP A 851 46.62 -30.15 23.11
N ARG A 852 46.98 -29.12 23.88
CA ARG A 852 48.27 -29.06 24.59
C ARG A 852 48.36 -30.14 25.69
N CYS A 853 47.27 -30.39 26.40
CA CYS A 853 47.18 -31.44 27.41
C CYS A 853 47.30 -32.84 26.79
N GLN A 854 46.65 -33.09 25.65
CA GLN A 854 46.69 -34.36 24.94
C GLN A 854 48.09 -34.62 24.36
N ARG A 855 48.68 -33.65 23.65
CA ARG A 855 50.06 -33.78 23.12
C ARG A 855 51.10 -33.99 24.22
N ARG A 856 50.88 -33.43 25.42
CA ARG A 856 51.72 -33.72 26.60
C ARG A 856 51.53 -35.15 27.11
N LEU A 857 50.29 -35.63 27.18
CA LEU A 857 49.97 -37.00 27.58
C LEU A 857 50.56 -38.03 26.61
N GLU A 858 50.50 -37.76 25.30
CA GLU A 858 51.15 -38.55 24.24
C GLU A 858 52.68 -38.56 24.37
N GLN A 859 53.28 -37.50 24.91
CA GLN A 859 54.71 -37.40 25.26
C GLN A 859 55.04 -38.00 26.64
N GLY A 860 54.07 -38.62 27.34
CA GLY A 860 54.26 -39.18 28.68
C GLY A 860 54.41 -38.15 29.81
N LEU A 861 54.11 -36.87 29.54
CA LEU A 861 54.16 -35.78 30.51
C LEU A 861 52.77 -35.50 31.11
N PRO A 862 52.67 -34.97 32.34
CA PRO A 862 51.38 -34.61 32.92
C PRO A 862 50.65 -33.55 32.07
N PRO A 863 49.34 -33.71 31.82
CA PRO A 863 48.60 -32.89 30.87
C PRO A 863 48.61 -31.40 31.24
N CYS A 864 48.28 -31.06 32.49
CA CYS A 864 48.30 -29.69 33.00
C CYS A 864 49.53 -29.44 33.90
N PRO A 865 50.15 -28.23 33.86
CA PRO A 865 51.21 -27.86 34.81
C PRO A 865 50.72 -27.79 36.26
N GLU A 866 49.43 -27.51 36.48
CA GLU A 866 48.78 -27.53 37.80
C GLU A 866 48.74 -28.96 38.37
N ILE A 867 48.37 -29.95 37.54
CA ILE A 867 48.40 -31.38 37.89
C ILE A 867 49.85 -31.84 38.10
N GLU A 868 50.81 -31.32 37.34
CA GLU A 868 52.23 -31.56 37.60
C GLU A 868 52.67 -30.97 38.95
N GLU A 869 52.22 -29.78 39.31
CA GLU A 869 52.46 -29.21 40.64
C GLU A 869 51.83 -30.02 41.76
N GLU A 870 50.60 -30.50 41.59
CA GLU A 870 49.93 -31.37 42.55
C GLU A 870 50.61 -32.73 42.67
N TRP A 871 51.08 -33.31 41.57
CA TRP A 871 51.93 -34.50 41.58
C TRP A 871 53.26 -34.23 42.31
N ARG A 872 53.89 -33.07 42.09
CA ARG A 872 55.08 -32.62 42.84
C ARG A 872 54.75 -32.37 44.32
N ARG A 873 53.56 -31.87 44.69
CA ARG A 873 53.09 -31.72 46.09
C ARG A 873 52.93 -33.13 46.73
N MET A 874 52.22 -34.03 46.05
CA MET A 874 52.04 -35.44 46.43
C MET A 874 53.37 -36.18 46.60
N LEU A 875 54.35 -36.00 45.70
CA LEU A 875 55.69 -36.58 45.86
C LEU A 875 56.44 -35.98 47.05
N ARG A 876 56.36 -34.66 47.26
CA ARG A 876 56.96 -33.98 48.42
C ARG A 876 56.35 -34.51 49.73
N ASP A 877 55.04 -34.72 49.77
CA ASP A 877 54.36 -35.25 50.96
C ASP A 877 54.52 -36.76 51.13
N LYS A 878 54.71 -37.54 50.05
CA LYS A 878 55.15 -38.93 50.15
C LYS A 878 56.57 -39.03 50.72
N LYS A 879 57.51 -38.21 50.21
CA LYS A 879 58.88 -38.07 50.76
C LYS A 879 58.92 -37.43 52.15
N ARG A 880 57.90 -36.67 52.55
CA ARG A 880 57.70 -36.21 53.93
C ARG A 880 57.32 -37.42 54.78
N ARG A 881 56.17 -38.07 54.50
CA ARG A 881 55.67 -39.26 55.22
C ARG A 881 56.67 -40.42 55.29
N GLN A 882 57.54 -40.58 54.30
CA GLN A 882 58.65 -41.55 54.32
C GLN A 882 59.71 -41.15 55.34
N ARG A 883 60.24 -39.91 55.30
CA ARG A 883 61.16 -39.42 56.35
C ARG A 883 60.52 -39.38 57.73
N ASP A 884 59.28 -38.93 57.83
CA ASP A 884 58.49 -38.95 59.08
C ASP A 884 58.30 -40.38 59.61
N LYS A 885 58.46 -41.42 58.78
CA LYS A 885 58.42 -42.85 59.15
C LYS A 885 59.82 -43.39 59.45
N GLU A 886 60.81 -43.10 58.62
CA GLU A 886 62.23 -43.45 58.81
C GLU A 886 62.80 -42.81 60.09
N GLU A 887 62.38 -41.59 60.45
CA GLU A 887 62.69 -40.95 61.73
C GLU A 887 61.92 -41.59 62.90
N ARG A 888 60.70 -42.11 62.69
CA ARG A 888 59.98 -42.88 63.72
C ARG A 888 60.54 -44.28 63.91
N GLU A 889 61.07 -44.89 62.86
CA GLU A 889 61.73 -46.19 62.92
C GLU A 889 63.11 -46.06 63.58
N ARG A 890 63.89 -45.02 63.24
CA ARG A 890 65.12 -44.71 64.00
C ARG A 890 64.85 -44.32 65.45
N LEU A 891 63.83 -43.50 65.74
CA LEU A 891 63.45 -43.22 67.13
C LEU A 891 63.01 -44.49 67.86
N ALA A 892 62.27 -45.40 67.22
CA ALA A 892 61.91 -46.68 67.82
C ALA A 892 63.09 -47.65 68.02
N GLU A 893 64.19 -47.48 67.26
CA GLU A 893 65.46 -48.19 67.48
C GLU A 893 66.34 -47.49 68.56
N GLU A 894 66.28 -46.15 68.65
CA GLU A 894 67.05 -45.32 69.59
C GLU A 894 66.37 -45.15 70.98
N GLU A 895 65.07 -45.43 71.12
CA GLU A 895 64.31 -45.30 72.37
C GLU A 895 64.57 -46.43 73.40
N TRP A 896 65.28 -47.50 73.03
CA TRP A 896 65.57 -48.64 73.92
C TRP A 896 66.87 -48.45 74.73
N ASN A 897 66.94 -47.36 75.49
CA ASN A 897 68.05 -47.13 76.42
C ASN A 897 68.11 -48.23 77.49
N GLN A 898 69.20 -49.00 77.46
CA GLN A 898 69.44 -50.12 78.36
C GLN A 898 70.12 -49.59 79.63
N LEU A 899 69.42 -49.65 80.77
CA LEU A 899 70.03 -49.29 82.05
C LEU A 899 71.15 -50.27 82.40
N PRO A 900 72.20 -49.87 83.15
CA PRO A 900 73.29 -50.76 83.60
C PRO A 900 72.84 -52.02 84.38
N ASN A 901 71.57 -52.07 84.78
CA ASN A 901 70.94 -53.16 85.51
C ASN A 901 70.20 -54.16 84.60
N GLY A 902 70.28 -54.02 83.26
CA GLY A 902 69.70 -54.96 82.29
C GLY A 902 68.18 -54.85 82.07
N GLN A 903 67.55 -53.75 82.51
CA GLN A 903 66.15 -53.45 82.23
C GLN A 903 66.03 -52.27 81.25
N TYR A 904 65.09 -52.38 80.31
CA TYR A 904 64.78 -51.34 79.33
C TYR A 904 63.67 -50.42 79.84
N THR A 905 63.80 -49.11 79.63
CA THR A 905 62.73 -48.15 79.97
C THR A 905 62.59 -47.07 78.90
N THR A 906 61.34 -46.72 78.55
CA THR A 906 61.00 -45.70 77.54
C THR A 906 60.86 -44.31 78.16
N ALA A 907 61.75 -43.95 79.09
CA ALA A 907 61.72 -42.69 79.82
C ALA A 907 63.01 -41.89 79.54
N GLU A 908 62.86 -40.69 78.97
CA GLU A 908 63.99 -39.76 78.78
C GLU A 908 64.75 -39.53 80.10
N SER A 909 66.08 -39.64 80.08
CA SER A 909 66.90 -39.21 81.22
C SER A 909 66.74 -37.69 81.42
N ARG A 910 66.68 -37.25 82.69
CA ARG A 910 66.56 -35.82 82.99
C ARG A 910 67.91 -35.14 82.72
N PRO A 911 67.99 -34.02 81.98
CA PRO A 911 69.25 -33.32 81.69
C PRO A 911 70.07 -32.87 82.91
N ASN A 912 69.50 -32.91 84.11
CA ASN A 912 70.12 -32.47 85.36
C ASN A 912 70.49 -33.67 86.27
N ALA A 913 70.75 -34.84 85.68
CA ALA A 913 71.29 -36.00 86.40
C ALA A 913 72.62 -35.63 87.09
N TYR A 914 72.75 -35.95 88.38
CA TYR A 914 73.86 -35.48 89.23
C TYR A 914 75.21 -36.20 88.98
N ILE A 915 75.22 -37.19 88.08
CA ILE A 915 76.37 -38.01 87.71
C ILE A 915 76.39 -38.12 86.17
N PRO A 916 77.43 -37.61 85.47
CA PRO A 916 77.59 -37.80 84.03
C PRO A 916 78.02 -39.24 83.68
N GLU A 917 77.55 -39.75 82.54
CA GLU A 917 77.68 -41.18 82.17
C GLU A 917 78.97 -41.53 81.40
N THR A 918 79.91 -40.58 81.23
CA THR A 918 81.04 -40.69 80.28
C THR A 918 82.45 -40.81 80.90
N ASP A 919 82.59 -40.88 82.23
CA ASP A 919 83.88 -41.05 82.92
C ASP A 919 83.82 -42.20 83.94
N ALA A 920 84.91 -42.98 84.05
CA ALA A 920 84.90 -44.28 84.74
C ALA A 920 84.93 -44.23 86.29
N LEU A 921 84.90 -43.05 86.92
CA LEU A 921 84.82 -42.88 88.37
C LEU A 921 83.91 -41.68 88.74
N PRO A 922 82.95 -41.83 89.67
CA PRO A 922 81.93 -40.82 89.93
C PRO A 922 82.39 -39.73 90.91
N LEU A 923 82.47 -38.48 90.44
CA LEU A 923 82.58 -37.29 91.29
C LEU A 923 81.57 -36.22 90.85
N PRO A 924 80.61 -35.80 91.71
CA PRO A 924 79.62 -34.81 91.33
C PRO A 924 80.21 -33.41 91.15
N LYS A 925 79.75 -32.68 90.12
CA LYS A 925 80.08 -31.26 89.91
C LYS A 925 78.95 -30.38 90.45
N PRO A 926 79.22 -29.34 91.25
CA PRO A 926 78.20 -28.39 91.68
C PRO A 926 77.76 -27.52 90.49
N TYR A 927 76.45 -27.34 90.32
CA TYR A 927 75.89 -26.48 89.27
C TYR A 927 76.11 -25.00 89.59
N GLY A 928 76.68 -24.26 88.63
CA GLY A 928 76.80 -22.81 88.69
C GLY A 928 75.47 -22.08 88.41
N ALA A 929 75.48 -20.74 88.49
CA ALA A 929 74.30 -19.88 88.37
C ALA A 929 73.59 -19.84 87.00
N GLN A 930 73.93 -20.75 86.08
CA GLN A 930 73.28 -20.96 84.78
C GLN A 930 72.97 -22.45 84.58
N ALA A 931 72.18 -23.03 85.48
CA ALA A 931 71.69 -24.39 85.33
C ALA A 931 70.74 -24.49 84.10
N PRO A 932 70.93 -25.45 83.18
CA PRO A 932 70.05 -25.60 82.03
C PRO A 932 68.64 -26.02 82.46
N PHE A 933 67.63 -25.33 81.91
CA PHE A 933 66.22 -25.60 82.14
C PHE A 933 65.57 -26.04 80.82
N LYS A 934 64.93 -27.22 80.80
CA LYS A 934 64.20 -27.74 79.62
C LYS A 934 62.91 -26.91 79.45
N PRO A 935 62.76 -26.08 78.39
CA PRO A 935 61.58 -25.24 78.24
C PRO A 935 60.31 -26.08 78.04
N GLY A 936 59.19 -25.61 78.58
CA GLY A 936 57.88 -26.24 78.33
C GLY A 936 57.52 -26.17 76.84
N GLN A 937 56.94 -27.24 76.29
CA GLN A 937 56.50 -27.26 74.90
C GLN A 937 55.40 -26.21 74.67
N PRO A 938 55.45 -25.42 73.57
CA PRO A 938 54.46 -24.40 73.30
C PRO A 938 53.10 -25.02 72.95
N GLY A 939 52.06 -24.61 73.67
CA GLY A 939 50.69 -25.10 73.47
C GLY A 939 50.15 -24.80 72.07
N ALA A 940 49.29 -25.70 71.56
CA ALA A 940 48.87 -25.76 70.15
C ALA A 940 48.26 -24.47 69.57
N ASN A 941 47.80 -23.53 70.41
CA ASN A 941 47.16 -22.28 70.00
C ASN A 941 48.16 -21.20 69.51
N MET A 942 49.47 -21.34 69.72
CA MET A 942 50.47 -20.31 69.31
C MET A 942 50.81 -20.30 67.81
N ARG A 943 49.86 -20.64 66.92
CA ARG A 943 50.08 -20.74 65.46
C ARG A 943 49.94 -19.43 64.67
N HIS A 944 49.61 -18.31 65.32
CA HIS A 944 49.16 -17.07 64.66
C HIS A 944 50.03 -15.82 64.90
N ILE A 945 51.35 -15.97 65.00
CA ILE A 945 52.29 -14.83 64.89
C ILE A 945 52.99 -14.88 63.53
N ARG A 946 52.57 -14.03 62.60
CA ARG A 946 53.29 -13.82 61.33
C ARG A 946 54.54 -12.97 61.60
N LYS A 947 55.71 -13.42 61.14
CA LYS A 947 56.90 -12.57 61.05
C LYS A 947 56.67 -11.51 59.95
N PRO A 948 57.08 -10.24 60.16
CA PRO A 948 56.95 -9.21 59.13
C PRO A 948 57.86 -9.53 57.93
N THR A 949 57.31 -9.47 56.71
CA THR A 949 58.06 -9.62 55.47
C THR A 949 58.76 -8.31 55.10
N VAL A 950 60.09 -8.31 55.14
CA VAL A 950 60.90 -7.21 54.61
C VAL A 950 60.69 -7.14 53.09
N LYS A 951 60.37 -5.96 52.54
CA LYS A 951 60.31 -5.77 51.08
C LYS A 951 61.73 -5.85 50.50
N PRO A 952 61.95 -6.52 49.35
CA PRO A 952 63.19 -6.34 48.60
C PRO A 952 63.32 -4.87 48.14
N LEU A 953 64.56 -4.39 48.06
CA LEU A 953 64.88 -3.12 47.41
C LEU A 953 64.90 -3.34 45.90
N GLU A 954 64.38 -2.37 45.16
CA GLU A 954 64.44 -2.33 43.69
C GLU A 954 65.80 -1.74 43.25
N ILE A 955 66.37 -2.32 42.19
CA ILE A 955 67.46 -1.81 41.35
C ILE A 955 67.07 -2.14 39.90
#